data_AF-A0A7Y5BCB3-F1
#
_entry.id   AF-A0A7Y5BCB3-F1
#
_cell.length_a   1.000
_cell.length_b   1.000
_cell.length_c   1.000
_cell.angle_alpha   90.00
_cell.angle_beta   90.00
_cell.angle_gamma   90.00
#
_symmetry.space_group_name_H-M   'P 1'
#
loop_
_entity.id
_entity.type
_entity.pdbx_description
1 polymer ?
#
loop_
_entity_poly.entity_id
_entity_poly.type
_entity_poly.pdbx_seq_one_letter_code
_entity_poly.pdbx_strand_id
1 'polypeptide(L)'
;MSFLQKHYPWLTGSAIFIFYLFTLAPSVVQIDSGELATVQAVLGIAHPTGYPLFTIAGYLFSLLPLPLPVIYKLNLLSAVWCAAGVTVFIMVIRLVMQEFVFGTRDIKTVKETQGKKKAARTKKEEIFSPVLFEPAAVILVSVAGGLFLAFNKTYWFQSTSVEVYSLHIFLAVCSIWFMLKAYISDAAAGFSKYWYGLAVTLALGFSNHMTTILLIPGIAYLYFRKNRFNKDSFTGIGKMLGVFIPLLVIIYQYLPIRAGQNPPLNWGNPVSWENFMRHVTGKQYQVWMFSSWDEAKEQLFKFITNLPAEFTLVLIAALAGLWFLFRHSRELFYFVLILFFTTVLYSINYSINDIETYFLLANAALAIAGAFGVYFVLNYLSGSKKYIAGAAVVAVSTLLQIGYNYKDVSQRGNMFFENYAKTALSVMPQNSVVLTYQWDYFISSSYYFRYVENYRKDIIVAEKELFRRSWMYNQMKTTYPDFVKSLEPEWKVFLQQVQPFERDLPYNPQVIEGAYRNLLNAIISQNIGKRDVFIGPEVFENEMQRGEVVLPDGYTVIPHLFFFKVSKGIEYEPAPMIEMNLNPSGHSNYYIDFGKTLITTMLARRADYEIRYDKKDRARFYVDQLKKNFPEYIIPEQILGRL
;
A
#
# COMPACT_ATOMS: atom_id res chain seq x y z
N MET A 1 -11.76 -34.70 17.70
CA MET A 1 -12.09 -33.49 16.93
C MET A 1 -12.43 -33.90 15.52
N SER A 2 -13.58 -33.48 14.99
CA SER A 2 -13.90 -33.71 13.57
C SER A 2 -12.87 -32.99 12.68
N PHE A 3 -12.65 -33.48 11.46
CA PHE A 3 -11.74 -32.86 10.49
C PHE A 3 -11.98 -31.34 10.35
N LEU A 4 -13.25 -30.93 10.30
CA LEU A 4 -13.68 -29.53 10.26
C LEU A 4 -13.19 -28.73 11.48
N GLN A 5 -13.33 -29.26 12.70
CA GLN A 5 -12.87 -28.58 13.93
C GLN A 5 -11.34 -28.36 13.95
N LYS A 6 -10.58 -29.22 13.28
CA LYS A 6 -9.12 -29.08 13.21
C LYS A 6 -8.69 -28.08 12.14
N HIS A 7 -9.32 -28.14 10.97
CA HIS A 7 -8.85 -27.45 9.76
C HIS A 7 -9.66 -26.22 9.33
N TYR A 8 -10.66 -25.80 10.12
CA TYR A 8 -11.49 -24.63 9.77
C TYR A 8 -10.70 -23.34 9.43
N PRO A 9 -9.55 -22.98 10.05
CA PRO A 9 -8.85 -21.76 9.65
C PRO A 9 -8.40 -21.80 8.19
N TRP A 10 -7.90 -22.97 7.76
CA TRP A 10 -7.48 -23.20 6.37
C TRP A 10 -8.66 -23.20 5.41
N LEU A 11 -9.77 -23.86 5.78
CA LEU A 11 -10.98 -23.89 4.95
C LEU A 11 -11.56 -22.48 4.76
N THR A 12 -11.61 -21.68 5.82
CA THR A 12 -12.05 -20.27 5.75
C THR A 12 -11.09 -19.44 4.91
N GLY A 13 -9.78 -19.59 5.11
CA GLY A 13 -8.77 -18.91 4.29
C GLY A 13 -8.87 -19.24 2.81
N SER A 14 -9.06 -20.52 2.45
CA SER A 14 -9.27 -20.94 1.07
C SER A 14 -10.55 -20.37 0.47
N ALA A 15 -11.65 -20.30 1.24
CA ALA A 15 -12.89 -19.68 0.78
C ALA A 15 -12.71 -18.18 0.50
N ILE A 16 -11.96 -17.47 1.37
CA ILE A 16 -11.64 -16.05 1.19
C ILE A 16 -10.73 -15.85 -0.02
N PHE A 17 -9.72 -16.70 -0.20
CA PHE A 17 -8.86 -16.66 -1.39
C PHE A 17 -9.68 -16.79 -2.66
N ILE A 18 -10.56 -17.80 -2.74
CA ILE A 18 -11.47 -17.99 -3.88
C ILE A 18 -12.32 -16.74 -4.12
N PHE A 19 -12.84 -16.11 -3.06
CA PHE A 19 -13.59 -14.87 -3.19
C PHE A 19 -12.73 -13.73 -3.76
N TYR A 20 -11.49 -13.54 -3.27
CA TYR A 20 -10.58 -12.50 -3.77
C TYR A 20 -10.24 -12.66 -5.26
N LEU A 21 -10.23 -13.88 -5.80
CA LEU A 21 -10.05 -14.10 -7.25
C LEU A 21 -11.13 -13.40 -8.09
N PHE A 22 -12.35 -13.23 -7.56
CA PHE A 22 -13.44 -12.55 -8.26
C PHE A 22 -13.35 -11.02 -8.21
N THR A 23 -12.45 -10.46 -7.40
CA THR A 23 -12.23 -9.00 -7.28
C THR A 23 -10.85 -8.56 -7.75
N LEU A 24 -10.04 -9.50 -8.22
CA LEU A 24 -8.65 -9.27 -8.62
C LEU A 24 -8.56 -8.36 -9.86
N ALA A 25 -7.57 -7.48 -9.86
CA ALA A 25 -7.24 -6.66 -11.02
C ALA A 25 -6.70 -7.52 -12.17
N PRO A 26 -7.20 -7.35 -13.41
CA PRO A 26 -6.67 -8.07 -14.57
C PRO A 26 -5.27 -7.61 -14.98
N SER A 27 -4.88 -6.39 -14.60
CA SER A 27 -3.62 -5.75 -14.97
C SER A 27 -3.13 -4.77 -13.89
N VAL A 28 -2.23 -3.85 -14.26
CA VAL A 28 -1.75 -2.75 -13.41
C VAL A 28 -2.90 -1.81 -13.06
N VAL A 29 -2.86 -1.25 -11.86
CA VAL A 29 -3.81 -0.25 -11.38
C VAL A 29 -3.10 1.08 -11.06
N GLN A 30 -3.77 1.99 -10.37
CA GLN A 30 -3.24 3.30 -10.00
C GLN A 30 -1.95 3.24 -9.13
N ILE A 31 -1.34 4.42 -8.94
CA ILE A 31 -0.22 4.68 -8.02
C ILE A 31 0.99 3.78 -8.37
N ASP A 32 1.54 3.04 -7.41
CA ASP A 32 2.83 2.35 -7.54
C ASP A 32 2.71 0.95 -8.17
N SER A 33 1.50 0.50 -8.49
CA SER A 33 1.26 -0.87 -8.96
C SER A 33 2.14 -1.27 -10.15
N GLY A 34 2.31 -0.39 -11.14
CA GLY A 34 3.18 -0.64 -12.29
C GLY A 34 4.67 -0.64 -11.95
N GLU A 35 5.12 0.27 -11.07
CA GLU A 35 6.48 0.32 -10.55
C GLU A 35 6.82 -0.95 -9.74
N LEU A 36 5.99 -1.30 -8.77
CA LEU A 36 6.13 -2.48 -7.92
C LEU A 36 6.07 -3.80 -8.71
N ALA A 37 5.20 -3.89 -9.72
CA ALA A 37 5.18 -5.02 -10.64
C ALA A 37 6.49 -5.14 -11.42
N THR A 38 7.02 -4.01 -11.89
CA THR A 38 8.26 -3.96 -12.67
C THR A 38 9.43 -4.43 -11.83
N VAL A 39 9.60 -3.88 -10.62
CA VAL A 39 10.73 -4.24 -9.74
C VAL A 39 10.68 -5.71 -9.37
N GLN A 40 9.50 -6.29 -9.10
CA GLN A 40 9.35 -7.73 -8.89
C GLN A 40 9.74 -8.53 -10.13
N ALA A 41 9.32 -8.11 -11.33
CA ALA A 41 9.58 -8.86 -12.57
C ALA A 41 11.05 -8.82 -13.03
N VAL A 42 11.77 -7.73 -12.78
CA VAL A 42 13.15 -7.52 -13.29
C VAL A 42 14.23 -7.48 -12.20
N LEU A 43 13.86 -7.78 -10.96
CA LEU A 43 14.68 -7.54 -9.76
C LEU A 43 15.18 -6.09 -9.73
N GLY A 44 14.29 -5.11 -9.77
CA GLY A 44 14.63 -3.69 -9.65
C GLY A 44 14.77 -3.21 -8.20
N ILE A 45 15.14 -1.96 -8.01
CA ILE A 45 15.07 -1.29 -6.70
C ILE A 45 13.82 -0.41 -6.69
N ALA A 46 12.89 -0.73 -5.80
CA ALA A 46 11.68 0.02 -5.58
C ALA A 46 11.95 1.36 -4.91
N HIS A 47 10.97 2.25 -4.94
CA HIS A 47 10.98 3.45 -4.11
C HIS A 47 11.23 3.14 -2.61
N PRO A 48 11.80 4.07 -1.83
CA PRO A 48 12.13 3.82 -0.43
C PRO A 48 10.94 3.30 0.38
N THR A 49 11.10 2.30 1.24
CA THR A 49 12.37 1.78 1.78
C THR A 49 12.98 0.60 1.00
N GLY A 50 12.52 0.37 -0.23
CA GLY A 50 13.11 -0.56 -1.21
C GLY A 50 12.57 -1.98 -1.19
N TYR A 51 11.82 -2.35 -0.14
CA TYR A 51 11.05 -3.60 -0.01
C TYR A 51 11.78 -4.88 -0.50
N PRO A 52 13.05 -5.15 -0.11
CA PRO A 52 13.85 -6.22 -0.71
C PRO A 52 13.19 -7.61 -0.63
N LEU A 53 12.54 -7.94 0.49
CA LEU A 53 11.82 -9.22 0.61
C LEU A 53 10.65 -9.32 -0.37
N PHE A 54 9.87 -8.25 -0.50
CA PHE A 54 8.74 -8.17 -1.43
C PHE A 54 9.20 -8.35 -2.87
N THR A 55 10.30 -7.70 -3.25
CA THR A 55 10.87 -7.78 -4.59
C THR A 55 11.35 -9.18 -4.91
N ILE A 56 12.12 -9.82 -4.01
CA ILE A 56 12.64 -11.18 -4.22
C ILE A 56 11.49 -12.20 -4.28
N ALA A 57 10.52 -12.13 -3.35
CA ALA A 57 9.40 -13.06 -3.32
C ALA A 57 8.53 -12.94 -4.57
N GLY A 58 8.25 -11.72 -5.03
CA GLY A 58 7.51 -11.46 -6.26
C GLY A 58 8.23 -11.96 -7.50
N TYR A 59 9.55 -11.75 -7.58
CA TYR A 59 10.37 -12.29 -8.67
C TYR A 59 10.25 -13.82 -8.75
N LEU A 60 10.48 -14.52 -7.64
CA LEU A 60 10.37 -15.98 -7.60
C LEU A 60 8.97 -16.47 -7.99
N PHE A 61 7.92 -15.78 -7.55
CA PHE A 61 6.55 -16.12 -7.92
C PHE A 61 6.25 -15.86 -9.40
N SER A 62 6.79 -14.79 -9.98
CA SER A 62 6.61 -14.46 -11.39
C SER A 62 7.15 -15.53 -12.34
N LEU A 63 8.19 -16.25 -11.90
CA LEU A 63 8.84 -17.35 -12.62
C LEU A 63 8.03 -18.65 -12.65
N LEU A 64 6.95 -18.76 -11.85
CA LEU A 64 6.10 -19.96 -11.88
C LEU A 64 5.54 -20.18 -13.29
N PRO A 65 5.58 -21.41 -13.82
CA PRO A 65 5.16 -21.72 -15.20
C PRO A 65 3.62 -21.78 -15.36
N LEU A 66 2.92 -20.78 -14.83
CA LEU A 66 1.49 -20.59 -15.02
C LEU A 66 1.26 -19.82 -16.33
N PRO A 67 0.27 -20.22 -17.17
CA PRO A 67 -0.06 -19.56 -18.44
C PRO A 67 -0.86 -18.26 -18.20
N LEU A 68 -0.34 -17.38 -17.34
CA LEU A 68 -0.94 -16.12 -16.93
C LEU A 68 0.06 -14.98 -17.19
N PRO A 69 -0.40 -13.77 -17.55
CA PRO A 69 0.46 -12.59 -17.60
C PRO A 69 1.20 -12.35 -16.29
N VAL A 70 2.43 -11.81 -16.34
CA VAL A 70 3.25 -11.57 -15.15
C VAL A 70 2.51 -10.71 -14.13
N ILE A 71 1.91 -9.59 -14.56
CA ILE A 71 1.11 -8.73 -13.68
C ILE A 71 -0.01 -9.48 -12.97
N TYR A 72 -0.72 -10.38 -13.66
CA TYR A 72 -1.80 -11.15 -13.04
C TYR A 72 -1.26 -12.13 -11.99
N LYS A 73 -0.10 -12.75 -12.21
CA LYS A 73 0.58 -13.57 -11.19
C LYS A 73 0.93 -12.73 -9.95
N LEU A 74 1.41 -11.50 -10.13
CA LEU A 74 1.78 -10.63 -9.02
C LEU A 74 0.56 -10.12 -8.25
N ASN A 75 -0.54 -9.78 -8.94
CA ASN A 75 -1.83 -9.50 -8.29
C ASN A 75 -2.34 -10.73 -7.51
N LEU A 76 -2.25 -11.92 -8.10
CA LEU A 76 -2.62 -13.19 -7.45
C LEU A 76 -1.81 -13.43 -6.17
N LEU A 77 -0.52 -13.08 -6.18
CA LEU A 77 0.34 -13.19 -5.00
C LEU A 77 -0.15 -12.31 -3.84
N SER A 78 -0.63 -11.08 -4.11
CA SER A 78 -1.27 -10.24 -3.10
C SER A 78 -2.49 -10.92 -2.48
N ALA A 79 -3.36 -11.54 -3.30
CA ALA A 79 -4.51 -12.29 -2.81
C ALA A 79 -4.10 -13.49 -1.94
N VAL A 80 -3.02 -14.19 -2.30
CA VAL A 80 -2.45 -15.29 -1.50
C VAL A 80 -2.00 -14.78 -0.14
N TRP A 81 -1.24 -13.68 -0.09
CA TRP A 81 -0.75 -13.12 1.18
C TRP A 81 -1.89 -12.65 2.09
N CYS A 82 -2.87 -11.94 1.54
CA CYS A 82 -4.03 -11.50 2.32
C CYS A 82 -4.85 -12.70 2.86
N ALA A 83 -5.09 -13.73 2.06
CA ALA A 83 -5.82 -14.92 2.52
C ALA A 83 -5.03 -15.75 3.55
N ALA A 84 -3.70 -15.86 3.38
CA ALA A 84 -2.81 -16.45 4.37
C ALA A 84 -2.80 -15.64 5.67
N GLY A 85 -2.79 -14.31 5.57
CA GLY A 85 -2.91 -13.38 6.70
C GLY A 85 -4.20 -13.62 7.49
N VAL A 86 -5.35 -13.72 6.83
CA VAL A 86 -6.61 -14.03 7.51
C VAL A 86 -6.56 -15.41 8.17
N THR A 87 -5.98 -16.41 7.50
CA THR A 87 -5.82 -17.77 8.06
C THR A 87 -5.04 -17.73 9.37
N VAL A 88 -3.90 -17.05 9.39
CA VAL A 88 -3.08 -16.88 10.59
C VAL A 88 -3.80 -16.04 11.65
N PHE A 89 -4.56 -15.02 11.24
CA PHE A 89 -5.36 -14.21 12.15
C PHE A 89 -6.47 -15.01 12.86
N ILE A 90 -7.15 -15.92 12.15
CA ILE A 90 -8.07 -16.88 12.75
C ILE A 90 -7.33 -17.77 13.76
N MET A 91 -6.11 -18.22 13.44
CA MET A 91 -5.28 -18.99 14.37
C MET A 91 -4.85 -18.18 15.59
N VAL A 92 -4.61 -16.87 15.45
CA VAL A 92 -4.34 -15.96 16.58
C VAL A 92 -5.53 -15.94 17.54
N ILE A 93 -6.74 -15.68 17.04
CA ILE A 93 -7.94 -15.62 17.90
C ILE A 93 -8.21 -16.99 18.54
N ARG A 94 -8.09 -18.08 17.77
CA ARG A 94 -8.19 -19.45 18.29
C ARG A 94 -7.20 -19.70 19.42
N LEU A 95 -5.92 -19.37 19.21
CA LEU A 95 -4.85 -19.56 20.20
C LEU A 95 -5.17 -18.81 21.48
N VAL A 96 -5.58 -17.54 21.36
CA VAL A 96 -5.94 -16.71 22.49
C VAL A 96 -7.11 -17.34 23.27
N MET A 97 -8.20 -17.71 22.61
CA MET A 97 -9.35 -18.29 23.32
C MET A 97 -9.03 -19.64 23.98
N GLN A 98 -8.14 -20.44 23.41
CA GLN A 98 -7.84 -21.78 23.95
C GLN A 98 -6.82 -21.76 25.09
N GLU A 99 -5.84 -20.86 25.03
CA GLU A 99 -4.64 -20.97 25.85
C GLU A 99 -4.35 -19.73 26.71
N PHE A 100 -5.01 -18.59 26.45
CA PHE A 100 -4.82 -17.40 27.26
C PHE A 100 -5.68 -17.46 28.53
N VAL A 101 -5.21 -16.81 29.60
CA VAL A 101 -5.94 -16.79 30.87
C VAL A 101 -7.08 -15.77 30.79
N PHE A 102 -8.31 -16.25 30.94
CA PHE A 102 -9.51 -15.45 31.09
C PHE A 102 -10.19 -15.75 32.42
N GLY A 103 -10.69 -14.72 33.10
CA GLY A 103 -11.50 -14.90 34.31
C GLY A 103 -11.87 -13.61 35.01
N THR A 104 -12.87 -13.68 35.88
CA THR A 104 -13.26 -12.54 36.74
C THR A 104 -12.49 -12.60 38.05
N ARG A 105 -12.15 -11.42 38.59
CA ARG A 105 -11.65 -11.28 39.96
C ARG A 105 -12.73 -10.63 40.79
N ASP A 106 -13.30 -11.42 41.70
CA ASP A 106 -14.34 -10.95 42.61
C ASP A 106 -13.79 -10.89 44.04
N ILE A 107 -14.11 -9.81 44.75
CA ILE A 107 -13.71 -9.64 46.14
C ILE A 107 -14.80 -10.26 47.01
N LYS A 108 -14.52 -11.42 47.61
CA LYS A 108 -15.37 -11.97 48.67
C LYS A 108 -14.89 -11.48 50.03
N THR A 109 -15.84 -11.05 50.85
CA THR A 109 -15.58 -10.68 52.24
C THR A 109 -15.78 -11.92 53.09
N VAL A 110 -14.69 -12.53 53.56
CA VAL A 110 -14.72 -13.70 54.43
C VAL A 110 -14.65 -13.23 55.88
N LYS A 111 -15.56 -13.73 56.72
CA LYS A 111 -15.52 -13.50 58.17
C LYS A 111 -14.63 -14.56 58.80
N GLU A 112 -13.51 -14.15 59.40
CA GLU A 112 -12.69 -15.02 60.22
C GLU A 112 -13.22 -15.05 61.65
N THR A 113 -13.62 -16.22 62.13
CA THR A 113 -13.87 -16.48 63.55
C THR A 113 -12.60 -17.04 64.16
N GLN A 114 -11.78 -16.19 64.78
CA GLN A 114 -10.76 -16.67 65.72
C GLN A 114 -11.41 -16.90 67.09
N GLY A 115 -10.91 -17.91 67.80
CA GLY A 115 -11.51 -18.51 68.99
C GLY A 115 -12.00 -17.53 70.08
N LYS A 116 -12.93 -18.05 70.90
CA LYS A 116 -13.72 -17.38 71.93
C LYS A 116 -13.05 -16.13 72.54
N LYS A 117 -13.62 -14.96 72.21
CA LYS A 117 -13.38 -13.60 72.74
C LYS A 117 -12.27 -12.77 72.05
N LYS A 118 -12.55 -12.25 70.84
CA LYS A 118 -12.24 -10.86 70.40
C LYS A 118 -12.84 -10.60 69.01
N ALA A 119 -13.08 -9.31 68.69
CA ALA A 119 -13.91 -8.81 67.58
C ALA A 119 -13.67 -9.45 66.20
N ALA A 120 -14.75 -9.68 65.45
CA ALA A 120 -14.73 -10.20 64.09
C ALA A 120 -13.94 -9.28 63.15
N ARG A 121 -12.91 -9.80 62.49
CA ARG A 121 -12.14 -9.09 61.47
C ARG A 121 -12.57 -9.60 60.09
N THR A 122 -13.00 -8.72 59.21
CA THR A 122 -13.38 -9.05 57.83
C THR A 122 -12.12 -9.04 56.96
N LYS A 123 -11.82 -10.18 56.32
CA LYS A 123 -10.74 -10.32 55.35
C LYS A 123 -11.34 -10.28 53.94
N LYS A 124 -10.83 -9.39 53.09
CA LYS A 124 -11.18 -9.35 51.67
C LYS A 124 -10.26 -10.30 50.93
N GLU A 125 -10.79 -11.38 50.38
CA GLU A 125 -10.05 -12.32 49.53
C GLU A 125 -10.51 -12.16 48.08
N GLU A 126 -9.54 -12.02 47.17
CA GLU A 126 -9.81 -12.03 45.73
C GLU A 126 -9.91 -13.48 45.26
N ILE A 127 -11.05 -13.84 44.67
CA ILE A 127 -11.26 -15.14 44.03
C ILE A 127 -11.22 -14.95 42.51
N PHE A 128 -10.39 -15.75 41.85
CA PHE A 128 -10.33 -15.80 40.40
C PHE A 128 -11.22 -16.92 39.86
N SER A 129 -12.20 -16.57 39.05
CA SER A 129 -13.10 -17.52 38.40
C SER A 129 -12.73 -17.65 36.92
N PRO A 130 -12.13 -18.77 36.46
CA PRO A 130 -11.69 -18.91 35.08
C PRO A 130 -12.87 -19.01 34.11
N VAL A 131 -12.72 -18.40 32.94
CA VAL A 131 -13.64 -18.56 31.81
C VAL A 131 -13.09 -19.62 30.88
N LEU A 132 -13.87 -20.67 30.64
CA LEU A 132 -13.55 -21.73 29.68
C LEU A 132 -14.47 -21.60 28.46
N PHE A 133 -13.88 -21.56 27.27
CA PHE A 133 -14.63 -21.40 26.04
C PHE A 133 -15.05 -22.75 25.48
N GLU A 134 -16.35 -22.89 25.18
CA GLU A 134 -16.87 -24.06 24.47
C GLU A 134 -16.24 -24.16 23.07
N PRO A 135 -15.94 -25.37 22.54
CA PRO A 135 -15.32 -25.53 21.22
C PRO A 135 -16.09 -24.85 20.08
N ALA A 136 -17.43 -24.85 20.14
CA ALA A 136 -18.28 -24.16 19.17
C ALA A 136 -18.09 -22.63 19.22
N ALA A 137 -17.93 -22.05 20.41
CA ALA A 137 -17.64 -20.64 20.58
C ALA A 137 -16.28 -20.27 19.99
N VAL A 138 -15.24 -21.08 20.25
CA VAL A 138 -13.90 -20.86 19.70
C VAL A 138 -13.92 -20.80 18.17
N ILE A 139 -14.60 -21.75 17.52
CA ILE A 139 -14.70 -21.77 16.06
C ILE A 139 -15.45 -20.55 15.55
N LEU A 140 -16.65 -20.29 16.08
CA LEU A 140 -17.49 -19.18 15.62
C LEU A 140 -16.79 -17.82 15.78
N VAL A 141 -16.18 -17.57 16.95
CA VAL A 141 -15.54 -16.29 17.27
C VAL A 141 -14.26 -16.08 16.47
N SER A 142 -13.43 -17.12 16.30
CA SER A 142 -12.22 -17.00 15.49
C SER A 142 -12.52 -16.84 14.00
N VAL A 143 -13.52 -17.55 13.47
CA VAL A 143 -14.00 -17.34 12.09
C VAL A 143 -14.57 -15.93 11.94
N ALA A 144 -15.37 -15.44 12.89
CA ALA A 144 -15.93 -14.09 12.86
C ALA A 144 -14.84 -13.03 12.75
N GLY A 145 -13.81 -13.07 13.60
CA GLY A 145 -12.70 -12.12 13.52
C GLY A 145 -11.94 -12.21 12.19
N GLY A 146 -11.75 -13.41 11.66
CA GLY A 146 -11.18 -13.61 10.33
C GLY A 146 -12.00 -12.95 9.23
N LEU A 147 -13.32 -13.13 9.22
CA LEU A 147 -14.22 -12.52 8.23
C LEU A 147 -14.27 -10.99 8.37
N PHE A 148 -14.29 -10.47 9.61
CA PHE A 148 -14.29 -9.04 9.87
C PHE A 148 -13.03 -8.35 9.34
N LEU A 149 -11.88 -9.03 9.43
CA LEU A 149 -10.63 -8.55 8.84
C LEU A 149 -10.61 -8.76 7.32
N ALA A 150 -11.08 -9.91 6.82
CA ALA A 150 -11.05 -10.24 5.39
C ALA A 150 -11.88 -9.27 4.53
N PHE A 151 -13.00 -8.79 5.07
CA PHE A 151 -13.94 -7.89 4.37
C PHE A 151 -13.92 -6.46 4.93
N ASN A 152 -12.92 -6.14 5.75
CA ASN A 152 -12.50 -4.78 6.01
C ASN A 152 -12.09 -4.12 4.67
N LYS A 153 -12.56 -2.90 4.39
CA LYS A 153 -12.40 -2.23 3.09
C LYS A 153 -10.93 -2.16 2.69
N THR A 154 -10.08 -1.65 3.57
CA THR A 154 -8.65 -1.46 3.26
C THR A 154 -7.92 -2.79 3.15
N TYR A 155 -8.15 -3.76 4.05
CA TYR A 155 -7.52 -5.08 3.99
C TYR A 155 -7.90 -5.82 2.70
N TRP A 156 -9.18 -5.80 2.34
CA TRP A 156 -9.66 -6.43 1.10
C TRP A 156 -9.06 -5.75 -0.12
N PHE A 157 -8.94 -4.42 -0.15
CA PHE A 157 -8.31 -3.70 -1.24
C PHE A 157 -6.87 -4.15 -1.50
N GLN A 158 -6.08 -4.43 -0.46
CA GLN A 158 -4.71 -4.96 -0.59
C GLN A 158 -4.63 -6.35 -1.23
N SER A 159 -5.75 -7.09 -1.31
CA SER A 159 -5.78 -8.39 -1.99
C SER A 159 -5.98 -8.29 -3.50
N THR A 160 -6.32 -7.11 -4.02
CA THR A 160 -6.81 -6.96 -5.40
C THR A 160 -5.71 -6.73 -6.44
N SER A 161 -4.57 -6.19 -6.02
CA SER A 161 -3.45 -5.84 -6.91
C SER A 161 -2.11 -5.91 -6.18
N VAL A 162 -1.02 -5.95 -6.95
CA VAL A 162 0.36 -5.95 -6.47
C VAL A 162 0.64 -4.71 -5.63
N GLU A 163 0.89 -4.93 -4.34
CA GLU A 163 1.20 -3.87 -3.37
C GLU A 163 1.93 -4.43 -2.14
N VAL A 164 2.81 -3.64 -1.51
CA VAL A 164 3.71 -4.09 -0.44
C VAL A 164 2.99 -4.46 0.86
N TYR A 165 1.79 -3.90 1.06
CA TYR A 165 1.01 -4.07 2.28
C TYR A 165 0.40 -5.48 2.42
N SER A 166 0.18 -6.18 1.31
CA SER A 166 -0.35 -7.56 1.30
C SER A 166 0.59 -8.54 2.03
N LEU A 167 1.88 -8.50 1.71
CA LEU A 167 2.92 -9.27 2.41
C LEU A 167 3.16 -8.71 3.82
N HIS A 168 3.11 -7.38 3.99
CA HIS A 168 3.31 -6.76 5.29
C HIS A 168 2.33 -7.25 6.34
N ILE A 169 1.02 -7.24 6.04
CA ILE A 169 -0.01 -7.61 7.00
C ILE A 169 0.06 -9.10 7.36
N PHE A 170 0.41 -9.97 6.39
CA PHE A 170 0.68 -11.39 6.64
C PHE A 170 1.84 -11.58 7.64
N LEU A 171 2.95 -10.88 7.46
CA LEU A 171 4.10 -10.94 8.38
C LEU A 171 3.79 -10.34 9.75
N ALA A 172 2.96 -9.30 9.81
CA ALA A 172 2.52 -8.69 11.05
C ALA A 172 1.68 -9.67 11.89
N VAL A 173 0.69 -10.34 11.29
CA VAL A 173 -0.12 -11.33 12.02
C VAL A 173 0.66 -12.58 12.38
N CYS A 174 1.64 -13.00 11.57
CA CYS A 174 2.58 -14.07 11.94
C CYS A 174 3.41 -13.68 13.17
N SER A 175 3.92 -12.44 13.22
CA SER A 175 4.66 -11.93 14.37
C SER A 175 3.78 -11.91 15.63
N ILE A 176 2.52 -11.46 15.52
CA ILE A 176 1.56 -11.52 16.63
C ILE A 176 1.36 -12.98 17.09
N TRP A 177 1.18 -13.92 16.15
CA TRP A 177 0.99 -15.34 16.46
C TRP A 177 2.19 -15.93 17.21
N PHE A 178 3.42 -15.73 16.70
CA PHE A 178 4.64 -16.25 17.34
C PHE A 178 4.87 -15.63 18.71
N MET A 179 4.65 -14.33 18.86
CA MET A 179 4.78 -13.64 20.14
C MET A 179 3.76 -14.16 21.16
N LEU A 180 2.49 -14.34 20.79
CA LEU A 180 1.48 -14.91 21.69
C LEU A 180 1.79 -16.37 22.04
N LYS A 181 2.27 -17.17 21.08
CA LYS A 181 2.66 -18.56 21.37
C LYS A 181 3.88 -18.62 22.29
N ALA A 182 4.84 -17.71 22.12
CA ALA A 182 5.96 -17.55 23.02
C ALA A 182 5.51 -17.09 24.41
N TYR A 183 4.54 -16.17 24.49
CA TYR A 183 3.95 -15.69 25.74
C TYR A 183 3.25 -16.81 26.52
N ILE A 184 2.53 -17.70 25.85
CA ILE A 184 1.82 -18.81 26.50
C ILE A 184 2.76 -19.96 26.90
N SER A 185 3.88 -20.16 26.20
CA SER A 185 4.74 -21.32 26.43
C SER A 185 5.26 -21.46 27.88
N ASP A 186 5.44 -22.68 28.35
CA ASP A 186 5.89 -22.94 29.73
C ASP A 186 7.26 -22.31 30.01
N ALA A 187 7.33 -21.51 31.08
CA ALA A 187 8.56 -20.86 31.52
C ALA A 187 9.57 -21.87 32.09
N ALA A 188 9.12 -23.01 32.63
CA ALA A 188 9.98 -24.06 33.15
C ALA A 188 10.77 -24.79 32.04
N ALA A 189 10.29 -24.75 30.80
CA ALA A 189 10.95 -25.34 29.64
C ALA A 189 12.10 -24.49 29.06
N GLY A 190 12.45 -23.37 29.70
CA GLY A 190 13.51 -22.47 29.27
C GLY A 190 13.10 -21.52 28.13
N PHE A 191 14.09 -21.02 27.38
CA PHE A 191 13.83 -20.03 26.34
C PHE A 191 13.10 -20.63 25.13
N SER A 192 11.83 -20.26 24.98
CA SER A 192 10.92 -20.81 23.98
C SER A 192 11.37 -20.59 22.54
N LYS A 193 11.31 -21.64 21.71
CA LYS A 193 11.62 -21.57 20.27
C LYS A 193 10.75 -20.56 19.50
N TYR A 194 9.56 -20.25 20.01
CA TYR A 194 8.64 -19.29 19.39
C TYR A 194 9.17 -17.86 19.45
N TRP A 195 10.07 -17.53 20.40
CA TRP A 195 10.77 -16.24 20.40
C TRP A 195 11.73 -16.10 19.21
N TYR A 196 12.37 -17.19 18.76
CA TYR A 196 13.15 -17.17 17.51
C TYR A 196 12.24 -17.06 16.29
N GLY A 197 11.07 -17.69 16.30
CA GLY A 197 10.06 -17.50 15.25
C GLY A 197 9.62 -16.03 15.13
N LEU A 198 9.41 -15.36 16.27
CA LEU A 198 9.15 -13.92 16.31
C LEU A 198 10.31 -13.11 15.74
N ALA A 199 11.56 -13.43 16.11
CA ALA A 199 12.74 -12.75 15.59
C ALA A 199 12.84 -12.87 14.06
N VAL A 200 12.55 -14.06 13.52
CA VAL A 200 12.51 -14.30 12.07
C VAL A 200 11.42 -13.47 11.40
N THR A 201 10.18 -13.50 11.90
CA THR A 201 9.08 -12.78 11.25
C THR A 201 9.21 -11.26 11.38
N LEU A 202 9.82 -10.76 12.46
CA LEU A 202 10.19 -9.35 12.56
C LEU A 202 11.26 -8.97 11.55
N ALA A 203 12.32 -9.77 11.38
CA ALA A 203 13.36 -9.48 10.39
C ALA A 203 12.79 -9.45 8.97
N LEU A 204 11.94 -10.42 8.64
CA LEU A 204 11.18 -10.44 7.38
C LEU A 204 10.28 -9.21 7.26
N GLY A 205 9.55 -8.86 8.33
CA GLY A 205 8.68 -7.70 8.39
C GLY A 205 9.40 -6.39 8.11
N PHE A 206 10.53 -6.13 8.79
CA PHE A 206 11.35 -4.95 8.54
C PHE A 206 11.96 -4.96 7.15
N SER A 207 12.38 -6.11 6.61
CA SER A 207 12.83 -6.19 5.21
C SER A 207 11.72 -6.03 4.16
N ASN A 208 10.45 -5.99 4.60
CA ASN A 208 9.32 -5.62 3.79
C ASN A 208 8.96 -4.15 4.04
N HIS A 209 8.42 -3.78 5.20
CA HIS A 209 7.90 -2.42 5.45
C HIS A 209 8.20 -1.93 6.87
N MET A 210 8.56 -0.66 7.04
CA MET A 210 9.01 -0.08 8.32
C MET A 210 7.93 -0.01 9.40
N THR A 211 6.64 0.01 9.04
CA THR A 211 5.53 -0.05 9.99
C THR A 211 5.51 -1.35 10.81
N THR A 212 6.38 -2.32 10.54
CA THR A 212 6.66 -3.43 11.47
C THR A 212 7.07 -2.91 12.86
N ILE A 213 7.68 -1.73 12.95
CA ILE A 213 8.02 -1.09 14.22
C ILE A 213 6.80 -0.86 15.13
N LEU A 214 5.60 -0.71 14.57
CA LEU A 214 4.36 -0.46 15.32
C LEU A 214 3.95 -1.66 16.20
N LEU A 215 4.48 -2.85 15.92
CA LEU A 215 4.28 -4.05 16.76
C LEU A 215 5.13 -4.01 18.03
N ILE A 216 6.26 -3.29 18.02
CA ILE A 216 7.28 -3.38 19.06
C ILE A 216 6.75 -2.95 20.44
N PRO A 217 5.96 -1.87 20.61
CA PRO A 217 5.41 -1.52 21.92
C PRO A 217 4.51 -2.63 22.51
N GLY A 218 3.67 -3.26 21.68
CA GLY A 218 2.81 -4.37 22.12
C GLY A 218 3.60 -5.63 22.47
N ILE A 219 4.62 -5.95 21.66
CA ILE A 219 5.54 -7.05 21.91
C ILE A 219 6.31 -6.84 23.21
N ALA A 220 6.90 -5.65 23.40
CA ALA A 220 7.66 -5.31 24.61
C ALA A 220 6.79 -5.42 25.86
N TYR A 221 5.56 -4.91 25.80
CA TYR A 221 4.59 -5.02 26.89
C TYR A 221 4.37 -6.48 27.33
N LEU A 222 4.01 -7.38 26.41
CA LEU A 222 3.79 -8.79 26.75
C LEU A 222 5.10 -9.51 27.12
N TYR A 223 6.21 -9.19 26.43
CA TYR A 223 7.52 -9.77 26.71
C TYR A 223 7.96 -9.52 28.15
N PHE A 224 7.92 -8.27 28.60
CA PHE A 224 8.33 -7.90 29.96
C PHE A 224 7.27 -8.24 31.00
N ARG A 225 5.98 -8.32 30.63
CA ARG A 225 4.95 -8.85 31.52
C ARG A 225 5.20 -10.31 31.88
N LYS A 226 5.65 -11.12 30.92
CA LYS A 226 6.02 -12.52 31.14
C LYS A 226 7.36 -12.67 31.84
N ASN A 227 8.42 -12.10 31.26
CA ASN A 227 9.79 -12.41 31.66
C ASN A 227 10.32 -11.49 32.77
N ARG A 228 9.59 -10.41 33.10
CA ARG A 228 10.02 -9.31 33.99
C ARG A 228 11.25 -8.58 33.46
N PHE A 229 11.61 -7.47 34.08
CA PHE A 229 12.84 -6.75 33.78
C PHE A 229 14.00 -7.34 34.58
N ASN A 230 14.76 -8.26 33.98
CA ASN A 230 15.91 -8.91 34.61
C ASN A 230 16.96 -9.38 33.57
N LYS A 231 18.10 -9.86 34.05
CA LYS A 231 19.23 -10.32 33.22
C LYS A 231 18.84 -11.41 32.21
N ASP A 232 17.99 -12.34 32.61
CA ASP A 232 17.56 -13.45 31.74
C ASP A 232 16.69 -12.95 30.58
N SER A 233 15.82 -11.97 30.84
CA SER A 233 15.04 -11.31 29.79
C SER A 233 15.94 -10.59 28.78
N PHE A 234 16.97 -9.87 29.23
CA PHE A 234 17.90 -9.21 28.30
C PHE A 234 18.75 -10.21 27.53
N THR A 235 19.10 -11.34 28.16
CA THR A 235 19.77 -12.48 27.48
C THR A 235 18.86 -13.08 26.41
N GLY A 236 17.55 -13.21 26.69
CA GLY A 236 16.55 -13.64 25.72
C GLY A 236 16.43 -12.68 24.52
N ILE A 237 16.47 -11.37 24.76
CA ILE A 237 16.54 -10.36 23.69
C ILE A 237 17.82 -10.55 22.86
N GLY A 238 18.98 -10.73 23.51
CA GLY A 238 20.24 -11.02 22.82
C GLY A 238 20.18 -12.25 21.92
N LYS A 239 19.52 -13.32 22.38
CA LYS A 239 19.27 -14.53 21.58
C LYS A 239 18.40 -14.25 20.34
N MET A 240 17.32 -13.47 20.50
CA MET A 240 16.48 -13.05 19.36
C MET A 240 17.27 -12.18 18.38
N LEU A 241 18.05 -11.22 18.87
CA LEU A 241 18.90 -10.36 18.05
C LEU A 241 19.95 -11.15 17.26
N GLY A 242 20.49 -12.21 17.84
CA GLY A 242 21.42 -13.13 17.17
C GLY A 242 20.83 -13.85 15.95
N VAL A 243 19.51 -13.93 15.82
CA VAL A 243 18.81 -14.45 14.62
C VAL A 243 18.30 -13.31 13.74
N PHE A 244 17.72 -12.28 14.36
CA PHE A 244 17.14 -11.13 13.67
C PHE A 244 18.16 -10.38 12.80
N ILE A 245 19.32 -10.01 13.38
CA ILE A 245 20.30 -9.16 12.68
C ILE A 245 20.89 -9.86 11.46
N PRO A 246 21.40 -11.12 11.54
CA PRO A 246 21.95 -11.78 10.36
C PRO A 246 20.94 -11.94 9.24
N LEU A 247 19.69 -12.33 9.56
CA LEU A 247 18.64 -12.48 8.55
C LEU A 247 18.29 -11.14 7.89
N LEU A 248 18.16 -10.07 8.69
CA LEU A 248 17.91 -8.73 8.17
C LEU A 248 19.03 -8.28 7.23
N VAL A 249 20.30 -8.45 7.63
CA VAL A 249 21.47 -8.10 6.82
C VAL A 249 21.50 -8.88 5.50
N ILE A 250 21.25 -10.19 5.54
CA ILE A 250 21.25 -11.03 4.33
C ILE A 250 20.22 -10.52 3.31
N ILE A 251 19.02 -10.14 3.75
CA ILE A 251 17.98 -9.67 2.84
C ILE A 251 18.30 -8.26 2.33
N TYR A 252 18.76 -7.35 3.20
CA TYR A 252 19.08 -5.98 2.80
C TYR A 252 20.31 -5.86 1.90
N GLN A 253 21.23 -6.84 1.91
CA GLN A 253 22.34 -6.91 0.94
C GLN A 253 21.86 -6.93 -0.52
N TYR A 254 20.62 -7.33 -0.76
CA TYR A 254 19.98 -7.20 -2.07
C TYR A 254 20.11 -5.78 -2.66
N LEU A 255 19.87 -4.74 -1.86
CA LEU A 255 19.83 -3.36 -2.35
C LEU A 255 21.17 -2.91 -2.98
N PRO A 256 22.32 -2.91 -2.27
CA PRO A 256 23.58 -2.46 -2.84
C PRO A 256 24.09 -3.40 -3.94
N ILE A 257 23.90 -4.72 -3.80
CA ILE A 257 24.33 -5.69 -4.81
C ILE A 257 23.58 -5.45 -6.11
N ARG A 258 22.25 -5.33 -6.04
CA ARG A 258 21.45 -5.17 -7.24
C ARG A 258 21.62 -3.79 -7.83
N ALA A 259 21.66 -2.73 -7.02
CA ALA A 259 21.92 -1.37 -7.50
C ALA A 259 23.26 -1.26 -8.25
N GLY A 260 24.30 -1.97 -7.80
CA GLY A 260 25.61 -2.00 -8.46
C GLY A 260 25.61 -2.67 -9.84
N GLN A 261 24.59 -3.46 -10.14
CA GLN A 261 24.36 -4.07 -11.45
C GLN A 261 23.52 -3.19 -12.40
N ASN A 262 23.17 -1.96 -11.97
CA ASN A 262 22.37 -1.00 -12.74
C ASN A 262 21.06 -1.59 -13.33
N PRO A 263 20.12 -2.07 -12.50
CA PRO A 263 18.80 -2.47 -12.98
C PRO A 263 18.09 -1.33 -13.74
N PRO A 264 17.14 -1.65 -14.64
CA PRO A 264 16.36 -0.62 -15.35
C PRO A 264 15.62 0.35 -14.41
N LEU A 265 15.15 -0.15 -13.26
CA LEU A 265 14.63 0.64 -12.14
C LEU A 265 15.62 0.53 -10.99
N ASN A 266 16.27 1.65 -10.65
CA ASN A 266 17.31 1.71 -9.62
C ASN A 266 17.06 2.90 -8.68
N TRP A 267 15.89 2.93 -8.04
CA TRP A 267 15.47 4.07 -7.23
C TRP A 267 16.46 4.36 -6.10
N GLY A 268 16.92 5.60 -5.99
CA GLY A 268 17.86 6.02 -4.95
C GLY A 268 19.31 5.55 -5.15
N ASN A 269 19.57 4.64 -6.09
CA ASN A 269 20.89 4.03 -6.37
C ASN A 269 21.68 3.68 -5.07
N PRO A 270 21.18 2.75 -4.23
CA PRO A 270 21.72 2.45 -2.89
C PRO A 270 23.03 1.64 -2.90
N VAL A 271 23.99 1.99 -3.76
CA VAL A 271 25.29 1.31 -3.90
C VAL A 271 26.27 1.72 -2.80
N SER A 272 26.33 3.02 -2.47
CA SER A 272 27.18 3.52 -1.40
C SER A 272 26.49 3.38 -0.04
N TRP A 273 27.25 3.34 1.04
CA TRP A 273 26.70 3.33 2.40
C TRP A 273 25.77 4.52 2.65
N GLU A 274 26.15 5.71 2.15
CA GLU A 274 25.35 6.94 2.26
C GLU A 274 23.96 6.77 1.59
N ASN A 275 23.93 6.32 0.33
CA ASN A 275 22.68 6.13 -0.41
C ASN A 275 21.86 4.98 0.16
N PHE A 276 22.52 3.89 0.55
CA PHE A 276 21.89 2.76 1.22
C PHE A 276 21.16 3.22 2.49
N MET A 277 21.83 3.96 3.37
CA MET A 277 21.21 4.46 4.59
C MET A 277 20.04 5.40 4.30
N ARG A 278 20.21 6.36 3.38
CA ARG A 278 19.09 7.25 2.98
C ARG A 278 17.88 6.49 2.45
N HIS A 279 18.13 5.44 1.66
CA HIS A 279 17.09 4.63 1.06
C HIS A 279 16.36 3.80 2.12
N VAL A 280 17.08 3.06 2.97
CA VAL A 280 16.49 2.21 4.00
C VAL A 280 15.74 3.02 5.07
N THR A 281 16.21 4.22 5.42
CA THR A 281 15.51 5.08 6.39
C THR A 281 14.37 5.90 5.79
N GLY A 282 14.13 5.79 4.47
CA GLY A 282 13.14 6.60 3.77
C GLY A 282 13.41 8.11 3.90
N LYS A 283 14.68 8.54 3.92
CA LYS A 283 15.09 9.93 4.19
C LYS A 283 14.32 10.95 3.33
N GLN A 284 14.02 10.60 2.07
CA GLN A 284 13.25 11.44 1.14
C GLN A 284 11.83 11.76 1.63
N TYR A 285 11.22 10.86 2.40
CA TYR A 285 9.81 10.92 2.80
C TYR A 285 9.60 11.46 4.21
N GLN A 286 10.69 11.64 4.98
CA GLN A 286 10.63 12.16 6.34
C GLN A 286 10.07 13.58 6.42
N VAL A 287 10.08 14.35 5.32
CA VAL A 287 9.48 15.69 5.26
C VAL A 287 7.96 15.68 5.46
N TRP A 288 7.28 14.58 5.15
CA TRP A 288 5.83 14.44 5.35
C TRP A 288 5.47 13.82 6.70
N MET A 289 6.47 13.45 7.51
CA MET A 289 6.28 12.96 8.87
C MET A 289 6.28 14.12 9.85
N PHE A 290 5.26 14.19 10.72
CA PHE A 290 5.08 15.25 11.72
C PHE A 290 5.08 16.66 11.12
N SER A 291 4.53 16.81 9.91
CA SER A 291 4.57 18.05 9.14
C SER A 291 3.78 19.19 9.81
N SER A 292 2.60 18.90 10.38
CA SER A 292 1.84 19.87 11.19
C SER A 292 0.74 19.21 12.04
N TRP A 293 0.23 19.96 13.02
CA TRP A 293 -0.93 19.54 13.82
C TRP A 293 -2.24 19.50 13.02
N ASP A 294 -2.38 20.32 11.99
CA ASP A 294 -3.62 20.40 11.21
C ASP A 294 -3.73 19.23 10.24
N GLU A 295 -2.64 18.83 9.59
CA GLU A 295 -2.59 17.60 8.80
C GLU A 295 -2.87 16.38 9.69
N ALA A 296 -2.31 16.33 10.91
CA ALA A 296 -2.60 15.25 11.84
C ALA A 296 -4.09 15.15 12.24
N LYS A 297 -4.76 16.29 12.41
CA LYS A 297 -6.22 16.31 12.63
C LYS A 297 -6.98 15.85 11.39
N GLU A 298 -6.55 16.24 10.20
CA GLU A 298 -7.18 15.82 8.95
C GLU A 298 -7.09 14.30 8.77
N GLN A 299 -5.91 13.71 8.98
CA GLN A 299 -5.73 12.26 8.89
C GLN A 299 -6.51 11.52 9.97
N LEU A 300 -6.58 12.07 11.19
CA LEU A 300 -7.43 11.50 12.25
C LEU A 300 -8.91 11.56 11.86
N PHE A 301 -9.37 12.66 11.28
CA PHE A 301 -10.75 12.81 10.82
C PHE A 301 -11.05 11.79 9.71
N LYS A 302 -10.18 11.67 8.71
CA LYS A 302 -10.28 10.65 7.64
C LYS A 302 -10.37 9.24 8.21
N PHE A 303 -9.51 8.90 9.18
CA PHE A 303 -9.55 7.61 9.87
C PHE A 303 -10.92 7.36 10.52
N ILE A 304 -11.43 8.31 11.31
CA ILE A 304 -12.72 8.19 12.00
C ILE A 304 -13.88 8.08 11.00
N THR A 305 -13.89 8.89 9.95
CA THR A 305 -14.96 8.87 8.94
C THR A 305 -14.95 7.60 8.09
N ASN A 306 -13.81 6.92 7.96
CA ASN A 306 -13.69 5.67 7.23
C ASN A 306 -14.12 4.44 8.06
N LEU A 307 -14.14 4.52 9.41
CA LEU A 307 -14.51 3.39 10.28
C LEU A 307 -15.84 2.68 9.92
N PRO A 308 -16.92 3.39 9.52
CA PRO A 308 -18.15 2.73 9.07
C PRO A 308 -17.95 1.86 7.83
N ALA A 309 -17.15 2.31 6.85
CA ALA A 309 -16.81 1.51 5.67
C ALA A 309 -15.92 0.32 6.05
N GLU A 310 -15.05 0.50 7.04
CA GLU A 310 -14.12 -0.54 7.50
C GLU A 310 -14.82 -1.68 8.27
N PHE A 311 -15.83 -1.36 9.09
CA PHE A 311 -16.38 -2.32 10.05
C PHE A 311 -17.90 -2.42 10.09
N THR A 312 -18.67 -1.46 9.57
CA THR A 312 -20.14 -1.45 9.64
C THR A 312 -20.66 -1.75 11.06
N LEU A 313 -21.49 -2.78 11.26
CA LEU A 313 -22.01 -3.23 12.56
C LEU A 313 -20.91 -3.82 13.48
N VAL A 314 -19.77 -4.24 12.93
CA VAL A 314 -18.66 -4.81 13.71
C VAL A 314 -18.06 -3.79 14.67
N LEU A 315 -18.20 -2.49 14.41
CA LEU A 315 -17.70 -1.45 15.32
C LEU A 315 -18.38 -1.51 16.70
N ILE A 316 -19.69 -1.80 16.73
CA ILE A 316 -20.44 -1.97 17.98
C ILE A 316 -19.95 -3.22 18.72
N ALA A 317 -19.73 -4.32 17.98
CA ALA A 317 -19.14 -5.52 18.55
C ALA A 317 -17.73 -5.25 19.11
N ALA A 318 -16.91 -4.45 18.42
CA ALA A 318 -15.56 -4.12 18.89
C ALA A 318 -15.58 -3.40 20.25
N LEU A 319 -16.48 -2.45 20.46
CA LEU A 319 -16.64 -1.78 21.77
C LEU A 319 -17.05 -2.77 22.87
N ALA A 320 -18.01 -3.65 22.58
CA ALA A 320 -18.43 -4.69 23.52
C ALA A 320 -17.30 -5.68 23.83
N GLY A 321 -16.48 -6.00 22.84
CA GLY A 321 -15.32 -6.87 22.99
C GLY A 321 -14.20 -6.24 23.80
N LEU A 322 -13.91 -4.95 23.61
CA LEU A 322 -12.98 -4.21 24.47
C LEU A 322 -13.42 -4.25 25.93
N TRP A 323 -14.71 -4.06 26.20
CA TRP A 323 -15.26 -4.19 27.54
C TRP A 323 -15.10 -5.62 28.09
N PHE A 324 -15.39 -6.64 27.28
CA PHE A 324 -15.19 -8.04 27.68
C PHE A 324 -13.73 -8.32 28.03
N LEU A 325 -12.79 -7.90 27.19
CA LEU A 325 -11.35 -8.05 27.42
C LEU A 325 -10.91 -7.32 28.68
N PHE A 326 -11.37 -6.09 28.92
CA PHE A 326 -11.05 -5.34 30.13
C PHE A 326 -11.44 -6.09 31.41
N ARG A 327 -12.61 -6.74 31.39
CA ARG A 327 -13.15 -7.46 32.56
C ARG A 327 -12.51 -8.84 32.77
N HIS A 328 -12.14 -9.54 31.69
CA HIS A 328 -11.74 -10.94 31.77
C HIS A 328 -10.26 -11.21 31.44
N SER A 329 -9.59 -10.33 30.70
CA SER A 329 -8.16 -10.45 30.36
C SER A 329 -7.52 -9.06 30.13
N ARG A 330 -7.12 -8.42 31.23
CA ARG A 330 -6.47 -7.09 31.19
C ARG A 330 -5.20 -7.08 30.34
N GLU A 331 -4.45 -8.18 30.34
CA GLU A 331 -3.23 -8.31 29.56
C GLU A 331 -3.51 -8.15 28.07
N LEU A 332 -4.48 -8.91 27.57
CA LEU A 332 -4.88 -8.82 26.18
C LEU A 332 -5.57 -7.49 25.84
N PHE A 333 -6.37 -6.94 26.76
CA PHE A 333 -6.98 -5.62 26.60
C PHE A 333 -5.93 -4.54 26.33
N TYR A 334 -4.91 -4.43 27.18
CA TYR A 334 -3.85 -3.44 26.99
C TYR A 334 -3.02 -3.73 25.75
N PHE A 335 -2.76 -5.00 25.42
CA PHE A 335 -2.07 -5.35 24.19
C PHE A 335 -2.82 -4.84 22.94
N VAL A 336 -4.12 -5.09 22.85
CA VAL A 336 -4.98 -4.61 21.75
C VAL A 336 -5.00 -3.08 21.69
N LEU A 337 -5.11 -2.40 22.83
CA LEU A 337 -5.07 -0.93 22.88
C LEU A 337 -3.70 -0.37 22.45
N ILE A 338 -2.60 -0.98 22.88
CA ILE A 338 -1.25 -0.54 22.50
C ILE A 338 -1.07 -0.67 20.98
N LEU A 339 -1.48 -1.79 20.38
CA LEU A 339 -1.42 -1.94 18.92
C LEU A 339 -2.26 -0.87 18.20
N PHE A 340 -3.49 -0.66 18.67
CA PHE A 340 -4.39 0.34 18.10
C PHE A 340 -3.81 1.77 18.19
N PHE A 341 -3.48 2.22 19.39
CA PHE A 341 -3.03 3.60 19.61
C PHE A 341 -1.64 3.86 19.03
N THR A 342 -0.70 2.90 19.11
CA THR A 342 0.62 3.07 18.47
C THR A 342 0.46 3.27 16.96
N THR A 343 -0.42 2.48 16.34
CA THR A 343 -0.69 2.60 14.91
C THR A 343 -1.35 3.92 14.58
N VAL A 344 -2.46 4.26 15.25
CA VAL A 344 -3.19 5.51 14.96
C VAL A 344 -2.31 6.74 15.19
N LEU A 345 -1.59 6.81 16.32
CA LEU A 345 -0.73 7.95 16.64
C LEU A 345 0.42 8.10 15.65
N TYR A 346 0.98 7.01 15.15
CA TYR A 346 2.01 7.07 14.11
C TYR A 346 1.41 7.56 12.79
N SER A 347 0.35 6.90 12.32
CA SER A 347 -0.19 7.08 10.97
C SER A 347 -0.83 8.45 10.77
N ILE A 348 -1.49 9.04 11.78
CA ILE A 348 -2.02 10.40 11.64
C ILE A 348 -0.93 11.44 11.42
N ASN A 349 0.31 11.18 11.83
CA ASN A 349 1.42 12.09 11.63
C ASN A 349 2.11 11.92 10.27
N TYR A 350 1.52 11.19 9.33
CA TYR A 350 2.07 11.02 7.99
C TYR A 350 1.14 11.61 6.91
N SER A 351 1.62 12.63 6.21
CA SER A 351 0.84 13.41 5.25
C SER A 351 0.96 12.87 3.83
N ILE A 352 0.30 11.74 3.57
CA ILE A 352 0.21 11.08 2.25
C ILE A 352 -1.25 10.85 1.83
N ASN A 353 -1.46 10.60 0.55
CA ASN A 353 -2.81 10.46 -0.05
C ASN A 353 -3.46 9.09 0.22
N ASP A 354 -2.67 8.02 0.33
CA ASP A 354 -3.09 6.62 0.50
C ASP A 354 -2.92 6.12 1.96
N ILE A 355 -3.17 7.01 2.92
CA ILE A 355 -2.88 6.79 4.34
C ILE A 355 -3.64 5.61 4.97
N GLU A 356 -4.76 5.19 4.37
CA GLU A 356 -5.61 4.11 4.89
C GLU A 356 -4.81 2.82 5.15
N THR A 357 -3.85 2.53 4.28
CA THR A 357 -2.98 1.34 4.37
C THR A 357 -2.11 1.33 5.64
N TYR A 358 -1.74 2.51 6.17
CA TYR A 358 -0.99 2.66 7.41
C TYR A 358 -1.84 2.37 8.66
N PHE A 359 -3.16 2.24 8.53
CA PHE A 359 -4.05 1.87 9.64
C PHE A 359 -4.35 0.35 9.71
N LEU A 360 -3.78 -0.48 8.82
CA LEU A 360 -4.07 -1.92 8.77
C LEU A 360 -3.87 -2.66 10.11
N LEU A 361 -2.84 -2.28 10.90
CA LEU A 361 -2.60 -2.89 12.21
C LEU A 361 -3.65 -2.44 13.26
N ALA A 362 -4.15 -1.20 13.17
CA ALA A 362 -5.27 -0.75 13.99
C ALA A 362 -6.57 -1.48 13.61
N ASN A 363 -6.80 -1.72 12.32
CA ASN A 363 -7.93 -2.51 11.83
C ASN A 363 -7.84 -3.96 12.33
N ALA A 364 -6.66 -4.58 12.33
CA ALA A 364 -6.45 -5.89 12.92
C ALA A 364 -6.76 -5.90 14.43
N ALA A 365 -6.35 -4.88 15.18
CA ALA A 365 -6.67 -4.74 16.60
C ALA A 365 -8.18 -4.60 16.86
N LEU A 366 -8.88 -3.80 16.05
CA LEU A 366 -10.34 -3.68 16.11
C LEU A 366 -11.06 -4.97 15.74
N ALA A 367 -10.55 -5.74 14.77
CA ALA A 367 -11.11 -7.04 14.41
C ALA A 367 -10.95 -8.08 15.54
N ILE A 368 -9.83 -8.07 16.29
CA ILE A 368 -9.68 -8.88 17.52
C ILE A 368 -10.75 -8.48 18.53
N ALA A 369 -10.92 -7.19 18.79
CA ALA A 369 -11.96 -6.71 19.68
C ALA A 369 -13.36 -7.12 19.20
N GLY A 370 -13.67 -6.97 17.90
CA GLY A 370 -14.94 -7.36 17.30
C GLY A 370 -15.27 -8.84 17.51
N ALA A 371 -14.27 -9.72 17.38
CA ALA A 371 -14.42 -11.14 17.65
C ALA A 371 -14.85 -11.41 19.11
N PHE A 372 -14.19 -10.80 20.08
CA PHE A 372 -14.59 -10.91 21.49
C PHE A 372 -15.93 -10.23 21.79
N GLY A 373 -16.34 -9.25 20.98
CA GLY A 373 -17.69 -8.68 20.98
C GLY A 373 -18.77 -9.68 20.63
N VAL A 374 -18.53 -10.48 19.58
CA VAL A 374 -19.42 -11.60 19.22
C VAL A 374 -19.53 -12.57 20.39
N TYR A 375 -18.41 -12.92 21.03
CA TYR A 375 -18.44 -13.78 22.22
C TYR A 375 -19.23 -13.16 23.38
N PHE A 376 -19.05 -11.86 23.63
CA PHE A 376 -19.81 -11.15 24.66
C PHE A 376 -21.32 -11.25 24.44
N VAL A 377 -21.79 -11.04 23.21
CA VAL A 377 -23.22 -11.16 22.86
C VAL A 377 -23.72 -12.61 23.04
N LEU A 378 -22.91 -13.60 22.64
CA LEU A 378 -23.25 -15.03 22.81
C LEU A 378 -23.53 -15.42 24.26
N ASN A 379 -22.90 -14.76 25.24
CA ASN A 379 -23.09 -15.08 26.66
C ASN A 379 -24.45 -14.64 27.22
N TYR A 380 -25.18 -13.77 26.52
CA TYR A 380 -26.56 -13.40 26.89
C TYR A 380 -27.62 -14.33 26.29
N LEU A 381 -27.22 -15.23 25.40
CA LEU A 381 -28.10 -16.19 24.76
C LEU A 381 -27.98 -17.55 25.46
N SER A 382 -29.12 -18.19 25.72
CA SER A 382 -29.18 -19.51 26.37
C SER A 382 -29.48 -20.64 25.39
N GLY A 383 -29.07 -21.86 25.74
CA GLY A 383 -29.31 -23.07 24.96
C GLY A 383 -28.45 -23.21 23.70
N SER A 384 -28.62 -24.32 22.97
CA SER A 384 -27.82 -24.67 21.79
C SER A 384 -28.07 -23.75 20.58
N LYS A 385 -29.23 -23.08 20.53
CA LYS A 385 -29.58 -22.13 19.47
C LYS A 385 -28.71 -20.86 19.47
N LYS A 386 -27.99 -20.56 20.56
CA LYS A 386 -27.10 -19.39 20.64
C LYS A 386 -26.04 -19.36 19.55
N TYR A 387 -25.47 -20.52 19.20
CA TYR A 387 -24.45 -20.62 18.16
C TYR A 387 -25.02 -20.42 16.75
N ILE A 388 -26.26 -20.83 16.52
CA ILE A 388 -26.97 -20.59 15.26
C ILE A 388 -27.27 -19.10 15.12
N ALA A 389 -27.78 -18.47 16.17
CA ALA A 389 -28.03 -17.03 16.21
C ALA A 389 -26.73 -16.22 16.01
N GLY A 390 -25.66 -16.60 16.70
CA GLY A 390 -24.35 -15.96 16.52
C GLY A 390 -23.79 -16.13 15.12
N ALA A 391 -23.89 -17.33 14.53
CA ALA A 391 -23.49 -17.56 13.14
C ALA A 391 -24.31 -16.69 12.16
N ALA A 392 -25.61 -16.54 12.39
CA ALA A 392 -26.46 -15.66 11.59
C ALA A 392 -26.03 -14.19 11.70
N VAL A 393 -25.73 -13.69 12.91
CA VAL A 393 -25.24 -12.32 13.13
C VAL A 393 -23.90 -12.08 12.42
N VAL A 394 -22.96 -13.04 12.51
CA VAL A 394 -21.67 -12.96 11.81
C VAL A 394 -21.88 -12.97 10.31
N ALA A 395 -22.75 -13.83 9.78
CA ALA A 395 -23.07 -13.89 8.35
C ALA A 395 -23.68 -12.58 7.86
N VAL A 396 -24.68 -12.03 8.56
CA VAL A 396 -25.31 -10.74 8.21
C VAL A 396 -24.27 -9.62 8.23
N SER A 397 -23.45 -9.53 9.28
CA SER A 397 -22.42 -8.50 9.39
C SER A 397 -21.39 -8.60 8.25
N THR A 398 -20.99 -9.83 7.91
CA THR A 398 -20.06 -10.09 6.80
C THR A 398 -20.67 -9.72 5.45
N LEU A 399 -21.92 -10.11 5.20
CA LEU A 399 -22.62 -9.77 3.96
C LEU A 399 -22.85 -8.25 3.83
N LEU A 400 -23.07 -7.55 4.94
CA LEU A 400 -23.14 -6.08 4.94
C LEU A 400 -21.79 -5.45 4.59
N GLN A 401 -20.67 -5.92 5.16
CA GLN A 401 -19.33 -5.44 4.78
C GLN A 401 -19.05 -5.69 3.30
N ILE A 402 -19.36 -6.90 2.79
CA ILE A 402 -19.20 -7.23 1.37
C ILE A 402 -20.06 -6.29 0.53
N GLY A 403 -21.37 -6.20 0.79
CA GLY A 403 -22.30 -5.39 0.00
C GLY A 403 -21.96 -3.90 0.00
N TYR A 404 -21.53 -3.37 1.14
CA TYR A 404 -21.16 -1.96 1.28
C TYR A 404 -19.87 -1.62 0.52
N ASN A 405 -18.89 -2.53 0.50
CA ASN A 405 -17.56 -2.25 -0.05
C ASN A 405 -17.29 -2.82 -1.45
N TYR A 406 -18.11 -3.75 -1.95
CA TYR A 406 -17.79 -4.51 -3.17
C TYR A 406 -17.49 -3.62 -4.38
N LYS A 407 -18.31 -2.60 -4.61
CA LYS A 407 -18.14 -1.70 -5.76
C LYS A 407 -16.86 -0.87 -5.67
N ASP A 408 -16.48 -0.47 -4.47
CA ASP A 408 -15.31 0.38 -4.22
C ASP A 408 -14.00 -0.40 -4.24
N VAL A 409 -14.05 -1.68 -3.83
CA VAL A 409 -12.87 -2.52 -3.67
C VAL A 409 -12.59 -3.37 -4.90
N SER A 410 -13.62 -3.86 -5.59
CA SER A 410 -13.44 -4.74 -6.74
C SER A 410 -12.65 -4.06 -7.85
N GLN A 411 -11.50 -4.65 -8.21
CA GLN A 411 -10.72 -4.27 -9.39
C GLN A 411 -11.02 -5.16 -10.60
N ARG A 412 -12.05 -6.02 -10.51
CA ARG A 412 -12.45 -6.90 -11.60
C ARG A 412 -12.76 -6.09 -12.85
N GLY A 413 -12.08 -6.41 -13.94
CA GLY A 413 -12.26 -5.74 -15.23
C GLY A 413 -11.69 -4.33 -15.30
N ASN A 414 -10.95 -3.85 -14.29
CA ASN A 414 -10.25 -2.58 -14.38
C ASN A 414 -9.07 -2.69 -15.36
N MET A 415 -9.30 -2.25 -16.59
CA MET A 415 -8.30 -2.15 -17.66
C MET A 415 -7.90 -0.70 -17.96
N PHE A 416 -8.39 0.27 -17.18
CA PHE A 416 -8.25 1.70 -17.49
C PHE A 416 -6.78 2.12 -17.59
N PHE A 417 -5.96 1.77 -16.59
CA PHE A 417 -4.55 2.15 -16.52
C PHE A 417 -3.71 1.48 -17.60
N GLU A 418 -3.99 0.20 -17.91
CA GLU A 418 -3.37 -0.49 -19.04
C GLU A 418 -3.71 0.18 -20.37
N ASN A 419 -5.00 0.35 -20.63
CA ASN A 419 -5.48 0.91 -21.89
C ASN A 419 -4.95 2.33 -22.07
N TYR A 420 -4.96 3.14 -21.01
CA TYR A 420 -4.41 4.48 -21.05
C TYR A 420 -2.91 4.46 -21.35
N ALA A 421 -2.11 3.74 -20.57
CA ALA A 421 -0.66 3.71 -20.74
C ALA A 421 -0.23 3.12 -22.09
N LYS A 422 -0.82 2.00 -22.53
CA LYS A 422 -0.50 1.39 -23.82
C LYS A 422 -0.91 2.30 -24.98
N THR A 423 -2.10 2.89 -24.94
CA THR A 423 -2.56 3.78 -26.02
C THR A 423 -1.71 5.07 -26.05
N ALA A 424 -1.40 5.64 -24.88
CA ALA A 424 -0.50 6.79 -24.74
C ALA A 424 0.87 6.52 -25.37
N LEU A 425 1.46 5.36 -25.09
CA LEU A 425 2.72 4.95 -25.69
C LEU A 425 2.57 4.68 -27.19
N SER A 426 1.47 4.06 -27.64
CA SER A 426 1.29 3.63 -29.04
C SER A 426 1.17 4.79 -30.01
N VAL A 427 0.54 5.89 -29.59
CA VAL A 427 0.25 7.04 -30.47
C VAL A 427 1.44 7.98 -30.66
N MET A 428 2.48 7.87 -29.82
CA MET A 428 3.71 8.64 -29.99
C MET A 428 4.56 8.06 -31.12
N PRO A 429 5.14 8.89 -32.00
CA PRO A 429 6.13 8.46 -32.99
C PRO A 429 7.32 7.72 -32.36
N GLN A 430 8.04 6.94 -33.16
CA GLN A 430 9.20 6.19 -32.67
C GLN A 430 10.26 7.12 -32.07
N ASN A 431 10.93 6.66 -31.01
CA ASN A 431 12.04 7.36 -30.35
C ASN A 431 11.67 8.74 -29.74
N SER A 432 10.37 9.01 -29.50
CA SER A 432 9.91 10.25 -28.88
C SER A 432 10.30 10.34 -27.40
N VAL A 433 10.32 11.58 -26.88
CA VAL A 433 10.44 11.86 -25.43
C VAL A 433 9.15 12.50 -24.93
N VAL A 434 8.71 12.11 -23.73
CA VAL A 434 7.58 12.74 -23.04
C VAL A 434 8.03 13.26 -21.67
N LEU A 435 7.83 14.55 -21.43
CA LEU A 435 8.05 15.20 -20.13
C LEU A 435 6.72 15.28 -19.38
N THR A 436 6.61 14.59 -18.26
CA THR A 436 5.36 14.47 -17.49
C THR A 436 5.65 14.12 -16.03
N TYR A 437 4.69 14.36 -15.14
CA TYR A 437 4.68 13.87 -13.76
C TYR A 437 3.37 13.18 -13.36
N GLN A 438 2.69 12.57 -14.33
CA GLN A 438 1.52 11.70 -14.09
C GLN A 438 1.90 10.34 -13.52
N TRP A 439 2.45 10.34 -12.30
CA TRP A 439 2.90 9.13 -11.61
C TRP A 439 1.80 8.06 -11.52
N ASP A 440 0.66 8.45 -10.93
CA ASP A 440 -0.43 7.54 -10.55
C ASP A 440 -1.22 6.96 -11.73
N TYR A 441 -0.98 7.45 -12.96
CA TYR A 441 -1.81 7.17 -14.14
C TYR A 441 -1.00 6.55 -15.27
N PHE A 442 0.04 7.26 -15.72
CA PHE A 442 0.80 6.91 -16.91
C PHE A 442 2.17 6.32 -16.56
N ILE A 443 2.92 6.97 -15.66
CA ILE A 443 4.36 6.69 -15.54
C ILE A 443 4.61 5.33 -14.90
N SER A 444 4.01 5.06 -13.73
CA SER A 444 4.14 3.78 -13.04
C SER A 444 3.72 2.61 -13.93
N SER A 445 2.52 2.71 -14.54
CA SER A 445 2.02 1.74 -15.53
C SER A 445 2.95 1.56 -16.73
N SER A 446 3.51 2.66 -17.25
CA SER A 446 4.41 2.62 -18.40
C SER A 446 5.70 1.85 -18.10
N TYR A 447 6.18 1.86 -16.85
CA TYR A 447 7.36 1.10 -16.46
C TYR A 447 7.12 -0.40 -16.65
N TYR A 448 5.96 -0.91 -16.23
CA TYR A 448 5.64 -2.32 -16.40
C TYR A 448 5.60 -2.71 -17.87
N PHE A 449 4.82 -1.98 -18.68
CA PHE A 449 4.69 -2.33 -20.10
C PHE A 449 6.00 -2.19 -20.86
N ARG A 450 6.78 -1.13 -20.58
CA ARG A 450 8.07 -0.93 -21.23
C ARG A 450 9.07 -1.98 -20.79
N TYR A 451 9.31 -2.18 -19.50
CA TYR A 451 10.42 -3.01 -19.03
C TYR A 451 10.10 -4.51 -18.95
N VAL A 452 8.85 -4.89 -18.68
CA VAL A 452 8.43 -6.29 -18.54
C VAL A 452 7.86 -6.83 -19.84
N GLU A 453 6.91 -6.12 -20.45
CA GLU A 453 6.25 -6.58 -21.70
C GLU A 453 7.00 -6.20 -22.98
N ASN A 454 8.10 -5.44 -22.86
CA ASN A 454 8.86 -4.92 -24.01
C ASN A 454 8.02 -4.03 -24.95
N TYR A 455 6.98 -3.39 -24.43
CA TYR A 455 6.09 -2.55 -25.21
C TYR A 455 6.61 -1.12 -25.31
N ARG A 456 6.90 -0.64 -26.53
CA ARG A 456 7.36 0.75 -26.80
C ARG A 456 8.55 1.20 -25.92
N LYS A 457 9.54 0.32 -25.76
CA LYS A 457 10.80 0.63 -25.05
C LYS A 457 11.57 1.82 -25.65
N ASP A 458 11.30 2.15 -26.90
CA ASP A 458 11.88 3.29 -27.63
C ASP A 458 11.42 4.65 -27.10
N ILE A 459 10.25 4.73 -26.46
CA ILE A 459 9.74 5.98 -25.88
C ILE A 459 10.49 6.30 -24.60
N ILE A 460 10.99 7.53 -24.50
CA ILE A 460 11.66 8.06 -23.31
C ILE A 460 10.63 8.77 -22.44
N VAL A 461 10.33 8.21 -21.27
CA VAL A 461 9.49 8.87 -20.26
C VAL A 461 10.39 9.63 -19.29
N ALA A 462 10.43 10.96 -19.45
CA ALA A 462 11.11 11.88 -18.57
C ALA A 462 10.17 12.30 -17.43
N GLU A 463 10.25 11.57 -16.31
CA GLU A 463 9.50 11.86 -15.08
C GLU A 463 10.11 13.11 -14.41
N LYS A 464 9.35 14.22 -14.38
CA LYS A 464 9.86 15.51 -13.92
C LYS A 464 10.35 15.44 -12.46
N GLU A 465 9.55 14.95 -11.53
CA GLU A 465 9.88 14.94 -10.09
C GLU A 465 11.11 14.08 -9.72
N LEU A 466 11.39 13.02 -10.46
CA LEU A 466 12.54 12.13 -10.29
C LEU A 466 13.80 12.73 -10.93
N PHE A 467 13.67 13.54 -11.99
CA PHE A 467 14.80 14.30 -12.54
C PHE A 467 15.35 15.32 -11.54
N ARG A 468 14.59 15.71 -10.50
CA ARG A 468 15.09 16.48 -9.36
C ARG A 468 16.02 15.71 -8.43
N ARG A 469 16.31 14.42 -8.70
CA ARG A 469 17.14 13.55 -7.83
C ARG A 469 18.44 13.19 -8.52
N SER A 470 19.55 13.22 -7.77
CA SER A 470 20.87 12.95 -8.34
C SER A 470 21.01 11.53 -8.91
N TRP A 471 20.33 10.55 -8.30
CA TRP A 471 20.37 9.16 -8.71
C TRP A 471 19.68 8.88 -10.06
N MET A 472 18.75 9.74 -10.50
CA MET A 472 18.02 9.56 -11.77
C MET A 472 18.94 9.63 -12.98
N TYR A 473 20.05 10.38 -12.88
CA TYR A 473 21.12 10.39 -13.89
C TYR A 473 21.61 8.97 -14.23
N ASN A 474 21.89 8.14 -13.21
CA ASN A 474 22.46 6.81 -13.42
C ASN A 474 21.46 5.87 -14.09
N GLN A 475 20.18 5.96 -13.69
CA GLN A 475 19.10 5.19 -14.30
C GLN A 475 18.93 5.56 -15.77
N MET A 476 18.84 6.86 -16.08
CA MET A 476 18.67 7.34 -17.45
C MET A 476 19.91 7.07 -18.31
N LYS A 477 21.12 7.14 -17.75
CA LYS A 477 22.36 6.85 -18.48
C LYS A 477 22.46 5.39 -18.88
N THR A 478 21.98 4.50 -18.01
CA THR A 478 21.96 3.05 -18.27
C THR A 478 20.95 2.72 -19.36
N THR A 479 19.76 3.31 -19.29
CA THR A 479 18.64 2.94 -20.19
C THR A 479 18.66 3.72 -21.51
N TYR A 480 19.05 4.99 -21.49
CA TYR A 480 19.00 5.94 -22.62
C TYR A 480 20.29 6.77 -22.73
N PRO A 481 21.44 6.15 -23.03
CA PRO A 481 22.74 6.83 -23.03
C PRO A 481 22.81 8.01 -24.02
N ASP A 482 22.23 7.88 -25.20
CA ASP A 482 22.23 8.97 -26.21
C ASP A 482 21.40 10.18 -25.77
N PHE A 483 20.29 9.94 -25.07
CA PHE A 483 19.48 11.01 -24.49
C PHE A 483 20.24 11.75 -23.39
N VAL A 484 20.86 11.02 -22.45
CA VAL A 484 21.67 11.63 -21.39
C VAL A 484 22.88 12.37 -21.95
N LYS A 485 23.56 11.82 -22.96
CA LYS A 485 24.70 12.48 -23.62
C LYS A 485 24.31 13.84 -24.20
N SER A 486 23.08 14.00 -24.70
CA SER A 486 22.61 15.29 -25.22
C SER A 486 22.32 16.35 -24.14
N LEU A 487 22.19 15.93 -22.88
CA LEU A 487 21.87 16.76 -21.72
C LEU A 487 23.02 16.86 -20.71
N GLU A 488 24.15 16.22 -20.99
CA GLU A 488 25.28 16.08 -20.06
C GLU A 488 25.76 17.42 -19.47
N PRO A 489 25.87 18.54 -20.24
CA PRO A 489 26.30 19.82 -19.68
C PRO A 489 25.36 20.33 -18.58
N GLU A 490 24.06 20.39 -18.85
CA GLU A 490 23.04 20.89 -17.93
C GLU A 490 22.87 19.95 -16.74
N TRP A 491 22.89 18.63 -17.00
CA TRP A 491 22.76 17.63 -15.95
C TRP A 491 23.95 17.68 -14.98
N LYS A 492 25.18 17.85 -15.47
CA LYS A 492 26.36 17.98 -14.63
C LYS A 492 26.29 19.22 -13.72
N VAL A 493 25.83 20.34 -14.26
CA VAL A 493 25.59 21.56 -13.46
C VAL A 493 24.54 21.27 -12.39
N PHE A 494 23.40 20.67 -12.75
CA PHE A 494 22.37 20.31 -11.78
C PHE A 494 22.90 19.39 -10.67
N LEU A 495 23.66 18.35 -11.01
CA LEU A 495 24.25 17.42 -10.04
C LEU A 495 25.18 18.12 -9.04
N GLN A 496 25.98 19.07 -9.50
CA GLN A 496 26.86 19.86 -8.62
C GLN A 496 26.06 20.68 -7.61
N GLN A 497 24.88 21.18 -7.99
CA GLN A 497 24.05 22.01 -7.12
C GLN A 497 23.16 21.19 -6.18
N VAL A 498 22.62 20.05 -6.62
CA VAL A 498 21.69 19.24 -5.81
C VAL A 498 22.40 18.38 -4.77
N GLN A 499 23.66 17.99 -5.00
CA GLN A 499 24.41 17.14 -4.06
C GLN A 499 24.58 17.75 -2.66
N PRO A 500 24.93 19.04 -2.49
CA PRO A 500 24.94 19.69 -1.18
C PRO A 500 23.60 19.59 -0.45
N PHE A 501 22.49 19.84 -1.15
CA PHE A 501 21.14 19.72 -0.59
C PHE A 501 20.83 18.30 -0.11
N GLU A 502 21.09 17.28 -0.93
CA GLU A 502 20.87 15.88 -0.56
C GLU A 502 21.74 15.44 0.64
N ARG A 503 22.85 16.15 0.89
CA ARG A 503 23.81 15.92 1.97
C ARG A 503 23.58 16.74 3.23
N ASP A 504 22.48 17.50 3.30
CA ASP A 504 22.21 18.43 4.41
C ASP A 504 23.39 19.43 4.61
N LEU A 505 24.10 19.79 3.52
CA LEU A 505 25.18 20.78 3.49
C LEU A 505 24.64 22.15 3.08
N PRO A 506 25.34 23.27 3.38
CA PRO A 506 24.91 24.60 2.91
C PRO A 506 24.71 24.64 1.40
N TYR A 507 23.55 25.12 0.97
CA TYR A 507 23.14 25.21 -0.43
C TYR A 507 22.33 26.49 -0.68
N ASN A 508 22.18 26.84 -1.95
CA ASN A 508 21.31 27.93 -2.38
C ASN A 508 20.10 27.35 -3.15
N PRO A 509 18.87 27.37 -2.59
CA PRO A 509 17.69 26.81 -3.24
C PRO A 509 17.43 27.40 -4.63
N GLN A 510 17.66 28.70 -4.82
CA GLN A 510 17.43 29.39 -6.09
C GLN A 510 18.40 28.92 -7.18
N VAL A 511 19.65 28.62 -6.80
CA VAL A 511 20.66 28.09 -7.74
C VAL A 511 20.33 26.66 -8.16
N ILE A 512 19.89 25.81 -7.23
CA ILE A 512 19.42 24.44 -7.55
C ILE A 512 18.23 24.50 -8.48
N GLU A 513 17.23 25.32 -8.14
CA GLU A 513 16.02 25.46 -8.93
C GLU A 513 16.31 26.01 -10.33
N GLY A 514 17.21 26.99 -10.46
CA GLY A 514 17.67 27.49 -11.76
C GLY A 514 18.38 26.42 -12.60
N ALA A 515 19.30 25.65 -11.99
CA ALA A 515 19.98 24.56 -12.67
C ALA A 515 19.02 23.45 -13.11
N TYR A 516 18.02 23.15 -12.28
CA TYR A 516 16.98 22.17 -12.58
C TYR A 516 16.06 22.62 -13.72
N ARG A 517 15.61 23.88 -13.73
CA ARG A 517 14.82 24.45 -14.84
C ARG A 517 15.60 24.43 -16.15
N ASN A 518 16.90 24.76 -16.10
CA ASN A 518 17.76 24.66 -17.27
C ASN A 518 17.83 23.22 -17.80
N LEU A 519 17.94 22.22 -16.92
CA LEU A 519 17.88 20.81 -17.30
C LEU A 519 16.53 20.45 -17.95
N LEU A 520 15.40 20.88 -17.38
CA LEU A 520 14.07 20.64 -17.96
C LEU A 520 13.92 21.26 -19.35
N ASN A 521 14.34 22.51 -19.51
CA ASN A 521 14.29 23.20 -20.79
C ASN A 521 15.23 22.54 -21.83
N ALA A 522 16.38 22.00 -21.38
CA ALA A 522 17.30 21.25 -22.22
C ALA A 522 16.70 19.94 -22.75
N ILE A 523 15.86 19.25 -21.96
CA ILE A 523 15.11 18.06 -22.43
C ILE A 523 14.33 18.40 -23.70
N ILE A 524 13.77 19.60 -23.78
CA ILE A 524 13.03 20.08 -24.95
C ILE A 524 14.00 20.54 -26.03
N SER A 525 14.83 21.55 -25.74
CA SER A 525 15.63 22.24 -26.75
C SER A 525 16.69 21.35 -27.42
N GLN A 526 17.31 20.43 -26.67
CA GLN A 526 18.36 19.55 -27.21
C GLN A 526 17.81 18.36 -28.00
N ASN A 527 16.50 18.09 -27.89
CA ASN A 527 15.83 16.97 -28.55
C ASN A 527 14.97 17.38 -29.74
N ILE A 528 14.56 18.66 -29.82
CA ILE A 528 13.92 19.23 -31.00
C ILE A 528 14.76 18.95 -32.25
N GLY A 529 14.10 18.48 -33.32
CA GLY A 529 14.74 18.13 -34.60
C GLY A 529 15.45 16.76 -34.61
N LYS A 530 15.72 16.16 -33.44
CA LYS A 530 16.27 14.79 -33.33
C LYS A 530 15.18 13.74 -33.06
N ARG A 531 14.15 14.13 -32.31
CA ARG A 531 12.99 13.32 -31.94
C ARG A 531 11.78 14.22 -31.66
N ASP A 532 10.59 13.64 -31.68
CA ASP A 532 9.40 14.35 -31.22
C ASP A 532 9.42 14.50 -29.69
N VAL A 533 9.01 15.68 -29.21
CA VAL A 533 8.95 16.03 -27.79
C VAL A 533 7.49 16.24 -27.40
N PHE A 534 7.06 15.54 -26.36
CA PHE A 534 5.72 15.62 -25.80
C PHE A 534 5.76 16.19 -24.38
N ILE A 535 4.71 16.90 -24.01
CA ILE A 535 4.53 17.56 -22.72
C ILE A 535 3.20 17.08 -22.13
N GLY A 536 3.23 16.65 -20.87
CA GLY A 536 2.04 16.29 -20.10
C GLY A 536 1.08 17.49 -19.94
N PRO A 537 -0.25 17.27 -19.97
CA PRO A 537 -1.22 18.33 -19.71
C PRO A 537 -0.97 19.06 -18.39
N GLU A 538 -0.54 18.36 -17.35
CA GLU A 538 -0.18 18.91 -16.05
C GLU A 538 1.05 19.83 -16.12
N VAL A 539 2.04 19.51 -16.96
CA VAL A 539 3.21 20.37 -17.19
C VAL A 539 2.81 21.62 -17.97
N PHE A 540 1.93 21.48 -18.95
CA PHE A 540 1.39 22.61 -19.72
C PHE A 540 0.55 23.57 -18.86
N GLU A 541 -0.33 23.02 -18.02
CA GLU A 541 -1.27 23.80 -17.23
C GLU A 541 -0.63 24.46 -16.00
N ASN A 542 0.43 23.87 -15.45
CA ASN A 542 1.08 24.39 -14.25
C ASN A 542 2.45 25.01 -14.55
N GLU A 543 3.38 24.21 -15.06
CA GLU A 543 4.79 24.60 -15.11
C GLU A 543 5.09 25.60 -16.21
N MET A 544 4.46 25.46 -17.37
CA MET A 544 4.58 26.44 -18.45
C MET A 544 3.90 27.76 -18.09
N GLN A 545 2.75 27.73 -17.40
CA GLN A 545 2.06 28.95 -16.94
C GLN A 545 2.89 29.73 -15.91
N ARG A 546 3.69 29.03 -15.10
CA ARG A 546 4.63 29.63 -14.14
C ARG A 546 5.98 30.04 -14.76
N GLY A 547 6.19 29.75 -16.05
CA GLY A 547 7.45 30.01 -16.73
C GLY A 547 8.62 29.12 -16.26
N GLU A 548 8.32 27.97 -15.66
CA GLU A 548 9.35 27.01 -15.22
C GLU A 548 9.82 26.11 -16.36
N VAL A 549 8.91 25.81 -17.29
CA VAL A 549 9.19 25.13 -18.56
C VAL A 549 8.93 26.10 -19.70
N VAL A 550 9.96 26.37 -20.50
CA VAL A 550 9.93 27.37 -21.57
C VAL A 550 10.34 26.71 -22.88
N LEU A 551 9.59 27.03 -23.94
CA LEU A 551 9.90 26.56 -25.29
C LEU A 551 10.94 27.48 -25.95
N PRO A 552 11.79 26.95 -26.84
CA PRO A 552 12.64 27.79 -27.68
C PRO A 552 11.82 28.73 -28.59
N ASP A 553 12.42 29.84 -29.00
CA ASP A 553 11.77 30.79 -29.90
C ASP A 553 11.28 30.12 -31.19
N GLY A 554 10.06 30.48 -31.58
CA GLY A 554 9.41 29.91 -32.77
C GLY A 554 8.79 28.53 -32.56
N TYR A 555 8.80 27.99 -31.34
CA TYR A 555 8.09 26.75 -31.00
C TYR A 555 6.83 27.02 -30.17
N THR A 556 5.84 26.16 -30.36
CA THR A 556 4.59 26.13 -29.58
C THR A 556 4.28 24.70 -29.16
N VAL A 557 3.21 24.53 -28.39
CA VAL A 557 2.60 23.24 -28.11
C VAL A 557 1.27 23.11 -28.81
N ILE A 558 1.02 21.93 -29.38
CA ILE A 558 -0.25 21.58 -30.01
C ILE A 558 -0.87 20.37 -29.31
N PRO A 559 -2.20 20.33 -29.11
CA PRO A 559 -2.85 19.14 -28.59
C PRO A 559 -2.61 17.94 -29.52
N HIS A 560 -2.07 16.85 -28.97
CA HIS A 560 -1.73 15.63 -29.70
C HIS A 560 -2.21 14.39 -28.91
N LEU A 561 -3.51 14.14 -29.00
CA LEU A 561 -4.21 13.09 -28.26
C LEU A 561 -4.07 13.30 -26.76
N PHE A 562 -3.36 12.46 -26.01
CA PHE A 562 -3.27 12.57 -24.55
C PHE A 562 -2.20 13.53 -24.03
N PHE A 563 -1.36 14.05 -24.91
CA PHE A 563 -0.25 14.96 -24.58
C PHE A 563 -0.25 16.16 -25.50
N PHE A 564 0.56 17.16 -25.16
CA PHE A 564 0.91 18.24 -26.07
C PHE A 564 2.18 17.89 -26.84
N LYS A 565 2.19 18.05 -28.15
CA LYS A 565 3.40 17.92 -28.97
C LYS A 565 4.06 19.28 -29.10
N VAL A 566 5.37 19.37 -28.90
CA VAL A 566 6.16 20.56 -29.23
C VAL A 566 6.33 20.64 -30.74
N SER A 567 5.90 21.75 -31.34
CA SER A 567 5.79 21.96 -32.78
C SER A 567 6.36 23.32 -33.19
N LYS A 568 6.81 23.44 -34.44
CA LYS A 568 7.39 24.68 -34.97
C LYS A 568 6.29 25.60 -35.49
N GLY A 569 6.15 26.77 -34.89
CA GLY A 569 5.25 27.84 -35.35
C GLY A 569 3.77 27.49 -35.27
N ILE A 570 2.97 28.11 -36.14
CA ILE A 570 1.52 27.97 -36.21
C ILE A 570 1.07 27.05 -37.37
N GLU A 571 1.97 26.24 -37.91
CA GLU A 571 1.62 25.32 -38.99
C GLU A 571 0.69 24.21 -38.48
N TYR A 572 -0.17 23.74 -39.37
CA TYR A 572 -1.08 22.64 -39.06
C TYR A 572 -0.31 21.32 -39.00
N GLU A 573 -0.41 20.61 -37.89
CA GLU A 573 0.11 19.24 -37.75
C GLU A 573 -1.01 18.25 -37.39
N PRO A 574 -1.20 17.18 -38.18
CA PRO A 574 -2.18 16.15 -37.87
C PRO A 574 -1.73 15.25 -36.72
N ALA A 575 -2.68 14.83 -35.88
CA ALA A 575 -2.49 13.71 -34.95
C ALA A 575 -3.02 12.39 -35.56
N PRO A 576 -2.58 11.21 -35.08
CA PRO A 576 -3.15 9.94 -35.53
C PRO A 576 -4.68 9.88 -35.31
N MET A 577 -5.40 9.31 -36.27
CA MET A 577 -6.83 8.98 -36.13
C MET A 577 -6.96 7.49 -35.82
N ILE A 578 -6.61 7.12 -34.59
CA ILE A 578 -6.64 5.74 -34.10
C ILE A 578 -7.86 5.58 -33.21
N GLU A 579 -8.61 4.51 -33.43
CA GLU A 579 -9.75 4.16 -32.59
C GLU A 579 -9.24 3.75 -31.20
N MET A 580 -9.64 4.49 -30.18
CA MET A 580 -9.20 4.30 -28.81
C MET A 580 -10.15 3.34 -28.12
N ASN A 581 -9.59 2.33 -27.45
CA ASN A 581 -10.34 1.45 -26.57
C ASN A 581 -9.89 1.70 -25.13
N LEU A 582 -10.37 2.79 -24.54
CA LEU A 582 -9.99 3.15 -23.18
C LEU A 582 -10.77 2.36 -22.15
N ASN A 583 -11.94 1.81 -22.54
CA ASN A 583 -12.84 1.02 -21.72
C ASN A 583 -12.88 1.53 -20.27
N PRO A 584 -13.32 2.78 -20.03
CA PRO A 584 -13.32 3.33 -18.69
C PRO A 584 -14.14 2.41 -17.80
N SER A 585 -13.54 2.01 -16.68
CA SER A 585 -14.19 1.10 -15.75
C SER A 585 -15.58 1.60 -15.37
N GLY A 586 -16.53 0.68 -15.22
CA GLY A 586 -17.83 0.99 -14.60
C GLY A 586 -17.72 1.39 -13.12
N HIS A 587 -16.50 1.32 -12.56
CA HIS A 587 -16.12 1.82 -11.26
C HIS A 587 -15.50 3.21 -11.40
N SER A 588 -15.91 4.14 -10.55
CA SER A 588 -15.38 5.50 -10.45
C SER A 588 -14.71 5.64 -9.09
N ASN A 589 -13.54 6.23 -9.10
CA ASN A 589 -12.80 6.65 -7.92
C ASN A 589 -11.98 7.89 -8.32
N TYR A 590 -11.37 8.55 -7.32
CA TYR A 590 -10.58 9.76 -7.55
C TYR A 590 -9.59 9.63 -8.71
N TYR A 591 -8.82 8.54 -8.76
CA TYR A 591 -7.81 8.32 -9.80
C TYR A 591 -8.42 8.12 -11.18
N ILE A 592 -9.44 7.27 -11.30
CA ILE A 592 -10.10 6.98 -12.58
C ILE A 592 -10.79 8.24 -13.09
N ASP A 593 -11.48 8.98 -12.21
CA ASP A 593 -12.20 10.18 -12.59
C ASP A 593 -11.24 11.30 -13.02
N PHE A 594 -10.14 11.49 -12.30
CA PHE A 594 -9.11 12.45 -12.71
C PHE A 594 -8.46 12.05 -14.05
N GLY A 595 -8.12 10.77 -14.22
CA GLY A 595 -7.60 10.25 -15.48
C GLY A 595 -8.57 10.45 -16.66
N LYS A 596 -9.87 10.23 -16.44
CA LYS A 596 -10.92 10.54 -17.42
C LYS A 596 -10.93 12.03 -17.76
N THR A 597 -10.85 12.91 -16.77
CA THR A 597 -10.81 14.36 -16.99
C THR A 597 -9.59 14.76 -17.83
N LEU A 598 -8.41 14.22 -17.54
CA LEU A 598 -7.19 14.49 -18.32
C LEU A 598 -7.38 14.09 -19.79
N ILE A 599 -7.86 12.87 -20.03
CA ILE A 599 -8.05 12.34 -21.39
C ILE A 599 -9.12 13.14 -22.16
N THR A 600 -10.29 13.33 -21.56
CA THR A 600 -11.42 14.02 -22.21
C THR A 600 -11.08 15.46 -22.55
N THR A 601 -10.43 16.18 -21.62
CA THR A 601 -9.94 17.54 -21.84
C THR A 601 -8.99 17.61 -23.03
N MET A 602 -8.05 16.68 -23.12
CA MET A 602 -7.06 16.69 -24.19
C MET A 602 -7.64 16.30 -25.55
N LEU A 603 -8.58 15.36 -25.60
CA LEU A 603 -9.30 15.03 -26.84
C LEU A 603 -10.20 16.18 -27.30
N ALA A 604 -10.87 16.88 -26.38
CA ALA A 604 -11.66 18.08 -26.71
C ALA A 604 -10.76 19.20 -27.26
N ARG A 605 -9.58 19.43 -26.64
CA ARG A 605 -8.56 20.36 -27.16
C ARG A 605 -8.08 19.96 -28.55
N ARG A 606 -7.90 18.67 -28.83
CA ARG A 606 -7.55 18.20 -30.18
C ARG A 606 -8.67 18.48 -31.18
N ALA A 607 -9.92 18.19 -30.84
CA ALA A 607 -11.05 18.49 -31.72
C ALA A 607 -11.15 19.99 -32.05
N ASP A 608 -11.00 20.86 -31.05
CA ASP A 608 -10.97 22.31 -31.27
C ASP A 608 -9.79 22.76 -32.15
N TYR A 609 -8.60 22.17 -31.95
CA TYR A 609 -7.45 22.43 -32.82
C TYR A 609 -7.75 22.07 -34.29
N GLU A 610 -8.34 20.90 -34.55
CA GLU A 610 -8.72 20.50 -35.91
C GLU A 610 -9.74 21.48 -36.53
N ILE A 611 -10.71 21.98 -35.75
CA ILE A 611 -11.68 22.99 -36.21
C ILE A 611 -10.98 24.30 -36.58
N ARG A 612 -10.02 24.77 -35.77
CA ARG A 612 -9.28 26.01 -36.03
C ARG A 612 -8.49 26.00 -37.34
N TYR A 613 -8.13 24.82 -37.84
CA TYR A 613 -7.44 24.63 -39.13
C TYR A 613 -8.36 24.10 -40.24
N ASP A 614 -9.68 24.25 -40.08
CA ASP A 614 -10.70 23.84 -41.04
C ASP A 614 -10.64 22.34 -41.42
N LYS A 615 -10.31 21.49 -40.44
CA LYS A 615 -10.26 20.02 -40.57
C LYS A 615 -11.46 19.35 -39.88
N LYS A 616 -12.67 19.73 -40.29
CA LYS A 616 -13.92 19.30 -39.63
C LYS A 616 -14.09 17.78 -39.57
N ASP A 617 -13.72 17.04 -40.60
CA ASP A 617 -13.84 15.56 -40.59
C ASP A 617 -12.97 14.91 -39.51
N ARG A 618 -11.77 15.46 -39.29
CA ARG A 618 -10.86 14.99 -38.24
C ARG A 618 -11.35 15.39 -36.86
N ALA A 619 -11.92 16.59 -36.73
CA ALA A 619 -12.55 17.01 -35.49
C ALA A 619 -13.75 16.11 -35.11
N ARG A 620 -14.60 15.75 -36.09
CA ARG A 620 -15.70 14.78 -35.90
C ARG A 620 -15.18 13.45 -35.38
N PHE A 621 -14.09 12.93 -35.95
CA PHE A 621 -13.48 11.69 -35.47
C PHE A 621 -13.16 11.73 -33.96
N TYR A 622 -12.52 12.80 -33.46
CA TYR A 622 -12.19 12.91 -32.04
C TYR A 622 -13.42 13.14 -31.15
N VAL A 623 -14.43 13.85 -31.64
CA VAL A 623 -15.74 13.97 -30.97
C VAL A 623 -16.45 12.62 -30.88
N ASP A 624 -16.37 11.79 -31.91
CA ASP A 624 -16.94 10.45 -31.89
C ASP A 624 -16.17 9.53 -30.92
N GLN A 625 -14.83 9.65 -30.84
CA GLN A 625 -14.04 8.96 -29.82
C GLN A 625 -14.43 9.38 -28.40
N LEU A 626 -14.68 10.67 -28.16
CA LEU A 626 -15.18 11.18 -26.88
C LEU A 626 -16.54 10.58 -26.53
N LYS A 627 -17.51 10.63 -27.45
CA LYS A 627 -18.86 10.06 -27.23
C LYS A 627 -18.82 8.55 -26.99
N LYS A 628 -17.97 7.83 -27.73
CA LYS A 628 -17.82 6.38 -27.63
C LYS A 628 -17.21 5.96 -26.29
N ASN A 629 -16.11 6.59 -25.89
CA ASN A 629 -15.36 6.18 -24.71
C ASN A 629 -15.89 6.83 -23.43
N PHE A 630 -16.43 8.04 -23.49
CA PHE A 630 -16.87 8.82 -22.33
C PHE A 630 -18.25 9.43 -22.59
N PRO A 631 -19.32 8.61 -22.66
CA PRO A 631 -20.67 9.08 -22.95
C PRO A 631 -21.20 10.08 -21.91
N GLU A 632 -20.65 10.08 -20.70
CA GLU A 632 -20.96 11.04 -19.63
C GLU A 632 -20.31 12.42 -19.81
N TYR A 633 -19.31 12.55 -20.68
CA TYR A 633 -18.58 13.80 -20.87
C TYR A 633 -19.39 14.79 -21.70
N ILE A 634 -19.63 15.98 -21.14
CA ILE A 634 -20.32 17.06 -21.83
C ILE A 634 -19.31 17.79 -22.73
N ILE A 635 -19.40 17.54 -24.03
CA ILE A 635 -18.55 18.20 -25.02
C ILE A 635 -18.89 19.70 -25.08
N PRO A 636 -17.90 20.61 -25.00
CA PRO A 636 -18.15 22.05 -25.06
C PRO A 636 -18.96 22.48 -26.29
N GLU A 637 -19.98 23.32 -26.09
CA GLU A 637 -20.84 23.84 -27.18
C GLU A 637 -20.05 24.55 -28.28
N GLN A 638 -18.93 25.18 -27.94
CA GLN A 638 -18.05 25.85 -28.89
C GLN A 638 -17.48 24.89 -29.95
N ILE A 639 -17.26 23.62 -29.58
CA ILE A 639 -16.81 22.57 -30.50
C ILE A 639 -18.00 22.10 -31.33
N LEU A 640 -19.12 21.75 -30.67
CA LEU A 640 -20.30 21.21 -31.36
C LEU A 640 -20.94 22.21 -32.33
N GLY A 641 -21.01 23.49 -31.97
CA GLY A 641 -21.59 24.54 -32.81
C GLY A 641 -20.77 24.91 -34.05
N ARG A 642 -19.50 24.46 -34.14
CA ARG A 642 -18.62 24.70 -35.28
C ARG A 642 -18.48 23.49 -36.23
N LEU A 643 -18.95 22.32 -35.79
CA LEU A 643 -18.94 21.05 -36.56
C LEU A 643 -20.21 20.89 -37.37
#